data_AF-A0A6G9AS37-F1
#
_entry.id   AF-A0A6G9AS37-F1
#
_cell.length_a   1.000
_cell.length_b   1.000
_cell.length_c   1.000
_cell.angle_alpha   90.00
_cell.angle_beta   90.00
_cell.angle_gamma   90.00
#
_symmetry.space_group_name_H-M   'P 1'
#
loop_
_entity.id
_entity.type
_entity.pdbx_description
1 polymer ?
#
loop_
_entity_poly.entity_id
_entity_poly.type
_entity_poly.pdbx_seq_one_letter_code
_entity_poly.pdbx_strand_id
1 'polypeptide(L)'
;MKTHIQFPFPLVFNLSSLVPNSVLLFFMLWLTSLTSTLAQDVQWQKNLGGSKTDSATAILATADGGYIVVGSTASTDGDVENNHGGAHDIFVVKLTSTGSIIWKKTFGGSGDDIARGITASTDGGYVLTGVTTSTDDDMKGLFQYSNFPFYYIWAFKLNSSGEIVWKQGKGESRGLYATSITTVKDGGFLIAGYLYFQGIKTANFFYVLKLSNAGEIQWVHHFGGDHGDDLLYALTATDDGGCVVVGKTSSPTLQTETVTGNSDHTTNHNTYDSYDAWVSKLNSQGYVVWYKFFGGSGLDYANSINSTPDGGYLVGGYTQSTNGDVSSNHGGGDAWVLKLTGTGEIIWQKTLGGNNSDNVNALTIMGDGNYLVAGTTNSYNGDVNGNHGASDIWLAGLNNNGNLIWQKALGGSGMDETRAIIPNKDGGFAIAGTSDSADGDVIGNQGSSDIWVVKLESPPSPQALMLLAPTYNCQSGAIRFNTSGGDGSAVTFSAPGITRANPTDNFGVVEVELRNDPKTIPITAYQNGYSVTYPFDLKAVCTSTNPTPKPPVLLQPIPDQHFVLNQPLPGSGFAVGLYFADPTPYIPNYSSGWNFQVNGLPPGLYVFAKPMIGSGSPVQVIQGVPNLVGVYTVAINASTAAFPDQPVITTFKIIVTSSNPATTLSLTQPTYDCQSGAITFNTSGGDGSPITFTAPGIARSTPTSNTGIVEAELRADPKPILIQAEQRGQRSTYLFDFQLFCATTNPPVSPLILVAPTYNCSTGAIHFNTRGGDGSPIEFRAVPGITDWTINPDQFVDKESRTAGDVQPFTLQARQGGVTTTYSWDLKATCGRARLGAQEASTDLILSVLGNPIQENLSVLIQGADNQYLQLRLSDLKGQLIEIRHIEQAGVEEVQNFHVTKAPSGVLILQAITATQLKSVKIIQN
;
A
#
# COMPACT_ATOMS: atom_id res chain seq x y z
N MET A 1 -55.54 -20.58 34.27
CA MET A 1 -56.13 -19.82 35.40
C MET A 1 -55.15 -19.84 36.56
N LYS A 2 -54.78 -18.65 37.04
CA LYS A 2 -54.17 -18.19 38.33
C LYS A 2 -53.59 -19.27 39.28
N THR A 3 -52.41 -19.11 39.89
CA THR A 3 -52.02 -18.03 40.83
C THR A 3 -50.52 -18.00 41.16
N HIS A 4 -50.07 -16.82 41.60
CA HIS A 4 -48.83 -16.44 42.31
C HIS A 4 -48.49 -17.30 43.57
N ILE A 5 -47.26 -17.19 44.12
CA ILE A 5 -46.94 -16.63 45.48
C ILE A 5 -45.56 -17.08 46.09
N GLN A 6 -44.77 -16.07 46.51
CA GLN A 6 -43.88 -15.81 47.70
C GLN A 6 -42.77 -16.77 48.26
N PHE A 7 -41.59 -16.12 48.52
CA PHE A 7 -40.59 -16.09 49.65
C PHE A 7 -40.76 -17.01 50.91
N PRO A 8 -39.80 -17.24 51.88
CA PRO A 8 -38.49 -16.59 52.25
C PRO A 8 -37.32 -17.50 52.82
N PHE A 9 -36.22 -16.87 53.33
CA PHE A 9 -35.11 -17.19 54.31
C PHE A 9 -35.23 -18.39 55.33
N PRO A 10 -34.22 -18.77 56.22
CA PRO A 10 -32.79 -18.38 56.42
C PRO A 10 -31.75 -19.52 56.85
N LEU A 11 -30.45 -19.15 56.93
CA LEU A 11 -29.31 -19.48 57.85
C LEU A 11 -29.05 -20.86 58.56
N VAL A 12 -27.75 -21.24 58.47
CA VAL A 12 -26.81 -21.89 59.44
C VAL A 12 -26.73 -23.42 59.51
N PHE A 13 -25.54 -23.99 59.21
CA PHE A 13 -24.71 -24.76 60.16
C PHE A 13 -23.24 -24.83 59.70
N ASN A 14 -22.35 -24.72 60.68
CA ASN A 14 -20.89 -24.78 60.59
C ASN A 14 -20.41 -26.08 61.29
N LEU A 15 -19.44 -26.79 60.71
CA LEU A 15 -18.67 -27.84 61.40
C LEU A 15 -17.29 -28.01 60.72
N SER A 16 -16.28 -27.48 61.42
CA SER A 16 -14.86 -27.83 61.35
C SER A 16 -14.65 -29.33 61.71
N SER A 17 -13.73 -30.12 61.16
CA SER A 17 -12.26 -29.98 61.24
C SER A 17 -11.56 -31.24 60.65
N LEU A 18 -10.27 -31.10 60.30
CA LEU A 18 -9.18 -32.12 60.10
C LEU A 18 -8.75 -32.54 58.66
N VAL A 19 -8.03 -31.63 57.96
CA VAL A 19 -6.62 -31.69 57.39
C VAL A 19 -6.12 -32.99 56.69
N PRO A 20 -5.32 -32.97 55.57
CA PRO A 20 -4.44 -31.89 55.08
C PRO A 20 -4.61 -31.41 53.62
N ASN A 21 -4.24 -30.14 53.47
CA ASN A 21 -3.90 -29.44 52.23
C ASN A 21 -2.86 -30.20 51.39
N SER A 22 -3.17 -30.44 50.12
CA SER A 22 -2.30 -30.31 48.94
C SER A 22 -3.11 -30.85 47.76
N VAL A 23 -3.12 -30.15 46.61
CA VAL A 23 -3.77 -30.57 45.35
C VAL A 23 -5.26 -30.21 45.20
N LEU A 24 -5.61 -28.92 45.27
CA LEU A 24 -6.82 -28.39 44.62
C LEU A 24 -6.76 -26.87 44.48
N LEU A 25 -5.72 -26.39 43.77
CA LEU A 25 -5.63 -25.00 43.32
C LEU A 25 -4.81 -24.91 42.02
N PHE A 26 -5.11 -25.74 41.02
CA PHE A 26 -4.42 -25.67 39.71
C PHE A 26 -5.27 -26.16 38.53
N PHE A 27 -6.61 -26.16 38.65
CA PHE A 27 -7.51 -26.69 37.61
C PHE A 27 -8.70 -25.76 37.31
N MET A 28 -8.52 -24.45 37.45
CA MET A 28 -9.53 -23.47 37.06
C MET A 28 -8.92 -22.16 36.57
N LEU A 29 -7.92 -22.24 35.70
CA LEU A 29 -7.27 -21.07 35.09
C LEU A 29 -6.56 -21.39 33.76
N TRP A 30 -7.09 -22.31 32.93
CA TRP A 30 -6.56 -22.55 31.57
C TRP A 30 -7.71 -22.88 30.62
N LEU A 31 -8.55 -21.87 30.35
CA LEU A 31 -9.45 -21.83 29.21
C LEU A 31 -9.77 -20.36 28.90
N THR A 32 -8.72 -19.58 28.64
CA THR A 32 -8.84 -18.41 27.77
C THR A 32 -8.37 -18.85 26.39
N SER A 33 -9.31 -18.91 25.46
CA SER A 33 -9.00 -18.94 24.04
C SER A 33 -8.11 -17.74 23.74
N LEU A 34 -6.86 -17.98 23.33
CA LEU A 34 -6.04 -16.98 22.66
C LEU A 34 -6.70 -16.67 21.33
N THR A 35 -7.62 -15.70 21.32
CA THR A 35 -7.88 -14.93 20.12
C THR A 35 -6.61 -14.13 19.86
N SER A 36 -5.89 -14.44 18.78
CA SER A 36 -4.88 -13.54 18.25
C SER A 36 -5.60 -12.24 17.86
N THR A 37 -5.57 -11.24 18.73
CA THR A 37 -5.90 -9.88 18.33
C THR A 37 -4.91 -9.48 17.25
N LEU A 38 -5.43 -9.10 16.08
CA LEU A 38 -4.67 -8.44 15.03
C LEU A 38 -4.13 -7.13 15.62
N ALA A 39 -2.96 -7.17 16.26
CA ALA A 39 -2.39 -6.02 16.93
C ALA A 39 -1.88 -5.06 15.85
N GLN A 40 -2.56 -3.93 15.74
CA GLN A 40 -2.16 -2.81 14.90
C GLN A 40 -1.15 -1.97 15.68
N ASP A 41 0.14 -2.31 15.62
CA ASP A 41 1.16 -1.66 16.45
C ASP A 41 1.59 -0.28 15.92
N VAL A 42 1.99 0.58 16.85
CA VAL A 42 2.54 1.91 16.54
C VAL A 42 4.01 1.74 16.16
N GLN A 43 4.36 2.03 14.91
CA GLN A 43 5.76 1.97 14.46
C GLN A 43 6.57 3.13 15.02
N TRP A 44 6.01 4.31 14.90
CA TRP A 44 6.53 5.52 15.53
C TRP A 44 5.40 6.51 15.73
N GLN A 45 5.61 7.38 16.71
CA GLN A 45 4.74 8.52 16.96
C GLN A 45 5.58 9.76 17.24
N LYS A 46 4.99 10.94 17.05
CA LYS A 46 5.65 12.21 17.28
C LYS A 46 4.65 13.28 17.70
N ASN A 47 4.99 14.02 18.75
CA ASN A 47 4.34 15.28 19.06
C ASN A 47 5.14 16.44 18.44
N LEU A 48 4.45 17.35 17.75
CA LEU A 48 5.01 18.53 17.10
C LEU A 48 4.31 19.76 17.64
N GLY A 49 5.07 20.75 18.08
CA GLY A 49 4.51 21.94 18.71
C GLY A 49 5.44 22.54 19.76
N GLY A 50 4.86 23.20 20.75
CA GLY A 50 5.57 23.86 21.83
C GLY A 50 4.71 24.01 23.07
N SER A 51 4.94 25.07 23.84
CA SER A 51 4.30 25.24 25.16
C SER A 51 2.80 25.51 25.14
N LYS A 52 2.22 25.85 23.99
CA LYS A 52 0.81 26.27 23.86
C LYS A 52 0.01 25.24 23.07
N THR A 53 -0.97 25.70 22.29
CA THR A 53 -1.85 24.86 21.49
C THR A 53 -1.34 24.81 20.06
N ASP A 54 -1.01 23.61 19.64
CA ASP A 54 -0.63 23.22 18.29
C ASP A 54 -1.59 22.13 17.82
N SER A 55 -2.12 22.24 16.61
CA SER A 55 -3.18 21.34 16.14
C SER A 55 -3.06 21.05 14.66
N ALA A 56 -3.10 19.77 14.28
CA ALA A 56 -3.08 19.37 12.88
C ALA A 56 -4.47 19.51 12.27
N THR A 57 -4.52 19.75 10.96
CA THR A 57 -5.76 19.72 10.18
C THR A 57 -5.68 18.76 9.02
N ALA A 58 -4.49 18.52 8.46
CA ALA A 58 -4.31 17.53 7.41
C ALA A 58 -2.89 16.95 7.38
N ILE A 59 -2.78 15.76 6.78
CA ILE A 59 -1.53 15.08 6.46
C ILE A 59 -1.56 14.58 5.02
N LEU A 60 -0.41 14.59 4.36
CA LEU A 60 -0.24 14.11 3.00
C LEU A 60 1.06 13.30 2.88
N ALA A 61 1.00 12.16 2.18
CA ALA A 61 2.18 11.37 1.85
C ALA A 61 2.98 12.08 0.75
N THR A 62 4.30 12.15 0.91
CA THR A 62 5.17 12.82 -0.05
C THR A 62 5.80 11.81 -1.03
N ALA A 63 6.18 12.29 -2.22
CA ALA A 63 6.66 11.42 -3.30
C ALA A 63 7.91 10.59 -2.92
N ASP A 64 8.78 11.20 -2.11
CA ASP A 64 9.97 10.64 -1.48
C ASP A 64 9.68 9.60 -0.37
N GLY A 65 8.41 9.30 -0.09
CA GLY A 65 7.98 8.33 0.92
C GLY A 65 7.83 8.88 2.34
N GLY A 66 8.06 10.19 2.54
CA GLY A 66 7.81 10.89 3.79
C GLY A 66 6.38 11.40 3.94
N TYR A 67 6.22 12.40 4.81
CA TYR A 67 4.93 13.02 5.14
C TYR A 67 5.04 14.54 5.17
N ILE A 68 3.93 15.23 4.92
CA ILE A 68 3.79 16.65 5.22
C ILE A 68 2.52 16.85 6.05
N VAL A 69 2.67 17.46 7.21
CA VAL A 69 1.59 17.73 8.17
C VAL A 69 1.37 19.23 8.19
N VAL A 70 0.10 19.64 8.16
CA VAL A 70 -0.31 21.04 8.20
C VAL A 70 -1.30 21.25 9.32
N GLY A 71 -1.27 22.44 9.90
CA GLY A 71 -2.09 22.78 11.05
C GLY A 71 -1.92 24.23 11.47
N SER A 72 -2.19 24.48 12.74
CA SER A 72 -2.06 25.78 13.37
C SER A 72 -1.27 25.71 14.67
N THR A 73 -0.60 26.81 15.03
CA THR A 73 0.23 26.94 16.21
C THR A 73 -0.01 28.26 16.94
N ALA A 74 -0.23 28.20 18.25
CA ALA A 74 -0.15 29.35 19.15
C ALA A 74 1.25 29.49 19.79
N SER A 75 2.10 28.48 19.60
CA SER A 75 3.40 28.33 20.25
C SER A 75 4.46 29.22 19.63
N THR A 76 5.45 29.61 20.45
CA THR A 76 6.60 30.44 20.05
C THR A 76 7.93 29.75 20.38
N ASP A 77 7.86 28.47 20.73
CA ASP A 77 8.94 27.64 21.25
C ASP A 77 8.76 26.18 20.81
N GLY A 78 9.65 25.29 21.27
CA GLY A 78 9.65 23.88 20.89
C GLY A 78 10.06 23.70 19.43
N ASP A 79 9.20 23.02 18.66
CA ASP A 79 9.36 22.86 17.22
C ASP A 79 8.95 24.12 16.44
N VAL A 80 8.28 25.09 17.05
CA VAL A 80 7.76 26.25 16.33
C VAL A 80 8.78 27.38 16.29
N GLU A 81 8.98 27.95 15.10
CA GLU A 81 9.90 29.07 14.85
C GLU A 81 9.17 30.17 14.08
N ASN A 82 9.52 31.44 14.34
CA ASN A 82 8.98 32.61 13.62
C ASN A 82 7.44 32.69 13.60
N ASN A 83 6.80 32.55 14.76
CA ASN A 83 5.39 32.90 14.90
C ASN A 83 5.23 34.44 14.82
N HIS A 84 4.30 34.91 14.00
CA HIS A 84 4.10 36.29 13.57
C HIS A 84 3.24 37.11 14.54
N GLY A 85 2.71 36.49 15.59
CA GLY A 85 2.00 37.18 16.65
C GLY A 85 0.53 37.41 16.33
N GLY A 86 -0.26 36.34 16.41
CA GLY A 86 -1.73 36.29 16.50
C GLY A 86 -2.15 35.25 17.55
N ALA A 87 -3.42 34.79 17.60
CA ALA A 87 -3.76 33.67 18.48
C ALA A 87 -3.28 32.33 17.90
N HIS A 88 -3.31 32.19 16.57
CA HIS A 88 -2.79 31.03 15.84
C HIS A 88 -2.18 31.41 14.49
N ASP A 89 -1.02 30.84 14.18
CA ASP A 89 -0.37 30.89 12.88
C ASP A 89 -0.43 29.53 12.17
N ILE A 90 -0.17 29.49 10.87
CA ILE A 90 -0.08 28.24 10.10
C ILE A 90 1.23 27.54 10.43
N PHE A 91 1.17 26.25 10.77
CA PHE A 91 2.35 25.42 10.97
C PHE A 91 2.41 24.27 9.95
N VAL A 92 3.53 24.15 9.25
CA VAL A 92 3.77 23.14 8.23
C VAL A 92 5.05 22.39 8.54
N VAL A 93 4.97 21.07 8.62
CA VAL A 93 6.12 20.21 8.95
C VAL A 93 6.25 19.10 7.93
N LYS A 94 7.40 19.03 7.26
CA LYS A 94 7.77 17.90 6.41
C LYS A 94 8.61 16.91 7.20
N LEU A 95 8.22 15.64 7.14
CA LEU A 95 8.81 14.52 7.84
C LEU A 95 9.37 13.50 6.83
N THR A 96 10.41 12.79 7.25
CA THR A 96 10.86 11.54 6.62
C THR A 96 9.86 10.40 6.86
N SER A 97 10.04 9.27 6.19
CA SER A 97 9.24 8.05 6.42
C SER A 97 9.33 7.52 7.86
N THR A 98 10.41 7.86 8.58
CA THR A 98 10.67 7.48 9.98
C THR A 98 10.27 8.56 10.99
N GLY A 99 9.59 9.64 10.56
CA GLY A 99 9.11 10.71 11.45
C GLY A 99 10.15 11.76 11.85
N SER A 100 11.38 11.70 11.33
CA SER A 100 12.38 12.77 11.52
C SER A 100 11.98 14.02 10.71
N ILE A 101 12.12 15.22 11.29
CA ILE A 101 11.79 16.49 10.60
C ILE A 101 12.84 16.76 9.53
N ILE A 102 12.38 17.04 8.31
CA ILE A 102 13.21 17.50 7.19
C ILE A 102 13.25 19.02 7.21
N TRP A 103 12.08 19.66 7.24
CA TRP A 103 11.94 21.09 7.42
C TRP A 103 10.59 21.40 8.06
N LYS A 104 10.50 22.59 8.65
CA LYS A 104 9.30 23.13 9.27
C LYS A 104 9.18 24.62 8.95
N LYS A 105 7.96 25.11 8.78
CA LYS A 105 7.66 26.50 8.41
C LYS A 105 6.45 26.98 9.19
N THR A 106 6.51 28.23 9.62
CA THR A 106 5.37 28.94 10.19
C THR A 106 5.03 30.09 9.24
N PHE A 107 3.76 30.26 8.92
CA PHE A 107 3.28 31.34 8.06
C PHE A 107 2.12 32.06 8.73
N GLY A 108 2.03 33.37 8.54
CA GLY A 108 0.93 34.15 9.13
C GLY A 108 1.15 35.66 9.07
N GLY A 109 0.45 36.35 9.96
CA GLY A 109 0.55 37.78 10.21
C GLY A 109 0.06 38.11 11.62
N SER A 110 -0.47 39.32 11.81
CA SER A 110 -0.86 39.80 13.15
C SER A 110 -2.21 39.28 13.67
N GLY A 111 -2.97 38.58 12.84
CA GLY A 111 -4.27 37.98 13.17
C GLY A 111 -4.22 36.46 13.23
N ASP A 112 -5.39 35.83 13.19
CA ASP A 112 -5.49 34.36 13.18
C ASP A 112 -5.36 33.81 11.76
N ASP A 113 -4.45 32.86 11.60
CA ASP A 113 -4.07 32.20 10.35
C ASP A 113 -4.13 30.68 10.52
N ILE A 114 -5.10 30.03 9.87
CA ILE A 114 -5.42 28.62 10.09
C ILE A 114 -5.37 27.86 8.77
N ALA A 115 -4.50 26.85 8.67
CA ALA A 115 -4.51 25.90 7.56
C ALA A 115 -5.61 24.86 7.76
N ARG A 116 -6.34 24.52 6.68
CA ARG A 116 -7.48 23.60 6.71
C ARG A 116 -7.31 22.37 5.83
N GLY A 117 -6.46 22.46 4.80
CA GLY A 117 -6.19 21.33 3.94
C GLY A 117 -4.90 21.49 3.13
N ILE A 118 -4.39 20.37 2.65
CA ILE A 118 -3.22 20.28 1.79
C ILE A 118 -3.43 19.23 0.69
N THR A 119 -2.89 19.50 -0.50
CA THR A 119 -2.86 18.54 -1.61
C THR A 119 -1.53 18.62 -2.37
N ALA A 120 -1.15 17.53 -3.04
CA ALA A 120 0.07 17.49 -3.85
C ALA A 120 -0.13 18.23 -5.17
N SER A 121 0.85 19.03 -5.59
CA SER A 121 0.87 19.61 -6.93
C SER A 121 1.55 18.66 -7.93
N THR A 122 1.16 18.73 -9.20
CA THR A 122 1.68 17.87 -10.28
C THR A 122 3.17 18.09 -10.59
N ASP A 123 3.73 19.21 -10.14
CA ASP A 123 5.16 19.54 -10.25
C ASP A 123 6.00 19.11 -9.02
N GLY A 124 5.40 18.34 -8.10
CA GLY A 124 6.07 17.86 -6.89
C GLY A 124 6.05 18.84 -5.72
N GLY A 125 5.41 20.01 -5.88
CA GLY A 125 5.11 20.93 -4.78
C GLY A 125 3.85 20.55 -3.99
N TYR A 126 3.39 21.48 -3.15
CA TYR A 126 2.22 21.32 -2.29
C TYR A 126 1.31 22.54 -2.41
N VAL A 127 0.00 22.36 -2.32
CA VAL A 127 -0.95 23.48 -2.24
C VAL A 127 -1.75 23.36 -0.95
N LEU A 128 -1.72 24.44 -0.17
CA LEU A 128 -2.42 24.56 1.11
C LEU A 128 -3.54 25.58 0.96
N THR A 129 -4.60 25.39 1.73
CA THR A 129 -5.68 26.38 1.86
C THR A 129 -6.04 26.58 3.33
N GLY A 130 -6.71 27.67 3.62
CA GLY A 130 -7.15 27.96 4.97
C GLY A 130 -7.94 29.25 5.09
N VAL A 131 -8.03 29.71 6.32
CA VAL A 131 -8.66 30.98 6.68
C VAL A 131 -7.66 31.92 7.32
N THR A 132 -7.85 33.21 7.12
CA THR A 132 -7.01 34.25 7.70
C THR A 132 -7.85 35.47 8.08
N THR A 133 -7.45 36.15 9.16
CA THR A 133 -7.88 37.52 9.49
C THR A 133 -6.74 38.53 9.32
N SER A 134 -5.56 38.07 8.95
CA SER A 134 -4.33 38.86 8.75
C SER A 134 -4.32 39.51 7.37
N THR A 135 -3.66 40.67 7.27
CA THR A 135 -3.47 41.41 6.00
C THR A 135 -2.03 41.88 5.77
N ASP A 136 -1.13 41.45 6.65
CA ASP A 136 0.29 41.77 6.72
C ASP A 136 1.15 40.51 6.55
N ASP A 137 2.47 40.68 6.63
CA ASP A 137 3.49 39.63 6.50
C ASP A 137 3.24 38.65 5.34
N ASP A 138 3.10 37.35 5.60
CA ASP A 138 2.89 36.34 4.56
C ASP A 138 1.53 36.51 3.86
N MET A 139 0.54 37.06 4.57
CA MET A 139 -0.80 37.36 4.07
C MET A 139 -0.88 38.68 3.30
N LYS A 140 0.19 39.47 3.29
CA LYS A 140 0.23 40.79 2.65
C LYS A 140 -0.09 40.73 1.17
N GLY A 141 -1.01 41.58 0.73
CA GLY A 141 -1.38 41.76 -0.67
C GLY A 141 -2.40 40.73 -1.20
N LEU A 142 -2.92 39.84 -0.36
CA LEU A 142 -3.96 38.88 -0.74
C LEU A 142 -5.36 39.50 -0.81
N PHE A 143 -5.64 40.54 -0.02
CA PHE A 143 -6.97 41.12 0.11
C PHE A 143 -6.95 42.65 -0.05
N GLN A 144 -7.94 43.19 -0.76
CA GLN A 144 -8.07 44.64 -1.02
C GLN A 144 -8.92 45.36 0.03
N TYR A 145 -9.67 44.64 0.87
CA TYR A 145 -10.60 45.21 1.85
C TYR A 145 -10.07 45.00 3.28
N SER A 146 -9.50 46.04 3.89
CA SER A 146 -8.89 45.98 5.23
C SER A 146 -9.84 46.32 6.38
N ASN A 147 -11.13 46.52 6.12
CA ASN A 147 -12.03 47.19 7.07
C ASN A 147 -13.14 46.29 7.64
N PHE A 148 -13.06 44.97 7.45
CA PHE A 148 -14.06 44.04 7.99
C PHE A 148 -13.41 42.95 8.85
N PRO A 149 -14.02 42.59 10.00
CA PRO A 149 -13.52 41.55 10.90
C PRO A 149 -13.85 40.13 10.40
N PHE A 150 -13.76 39.91 9.08
CA PHE A 150 -14.18 38.66 8.46
C PHE A 150 -13.00 37.79 8.08
N TYR A 151 -13.21 36.47 8.14
CA TYR A 151 -12.27 35.49 7.63
C TYR A 151 -12.26 35.50 6.11
N TYR A 152 -11.06 35.38 5.54
CA TYR A 152 -10.84 35.25 4.10
C TYR A 152 -10.20 33.91 3.76
N ILE A 153 -10.49 33.39 2.57
CA ILE A 153 -9.86 32.18 2.06
C ILE A 153 -8.54 32.56 1.39
N TRP A 154 -7.50 31.80 1.70
CA TRP A 154 -6.20 31.90 1.04
C TRP A 154 -5.78 30.53 0.49
N ALA A 155 -4.92 30.54 -0.52
CA ALA A 155 -4.22 29.37 -1.01
C ALA A 155 -2.75 29.68 -1.25
N PHE A 156 -1.85 28.83 -0.73
CA PHE A 156 -0.41 28.92 -0.95
C PHE A 156 0.06 27.70 -1.74
N LYS A 157 0.84 27.93 -2.79
CA LYS A 157 1.64 26.87 -3.40
C LYS A 157 3.05 26.92 -2.86
N LEU A 158 3.49 25.82 -2.26
CA LEU A 158 4.85 25.63 -1.79
C LEU A 158 5.63 24.74 -2.76
N ASN A 159 6.92 25.02 -2.94
CA ASN A 159 7.85 24.07 -3.57
C ASN A 159 8.20 22.92 -2.59
N SER A 160 8.98 21.94 -3.07
CA SER A 160 9.39 20.78 -2.24
C SER A 160 10.22 21.15 -0.99
N SER A 161 10.83 22.34 -0.97
CA SER A 161 11.60 22.91 0.14
C SER A 161 10.75 23.75 1.10
N GLY A 162 9.45 23.90 0.84
CA GLY A 162 8.52 24.65 1.68
C GLY A 162 8.53 26.16 1.43
N GLU A 163 9.04 26.64 0.31
CA GLU A 163 9.02 28.07 -0.03
C GLU A 163 7.78 28.40 -0.87
N ILE A 164 7.18 29.57 -0.63
CA ILE A 164 6.00 30.05 -1.37
C ILE A 164 6.39 30.36 -2.83
N VAL A 165 5.79 29.62 -3.76
CA VAL A 165 5.89 29.83 -5.21
C VAL A 165 4.87 30.86 -5.67
N TRP A 166 3.63 30.71 -5.20
CA TRP A 166 2.58 31.70 -5.40
C TRP A 166 1.60 31.66 -4.23
N LYS A 167 0.87 32.77 -4.08
CA LYS A 167 -0.21 32.91 -3.12
C LYS A 167 -1.44 33.55 -3.77
N GLN A 168 -2.62 33.08 -3.41
CA GLN A 168 -3.90 33.56 -3.91
C GLN A 168 -4.86 33.80 -2.75
N GLY A 169 -5.63 34.88 -2.83
CA GLY A 169 -6.60 35.27 -1.81
C GLY A 169 -7.97 35.48 -2.43
N LYS A 170 -9.02 35.09 -1.70
CA LYS A 170 -10.39 35.40 -2.05
C LYS A 170 -11.15 35.85 -0.81
N GLY A 171 -11.60 37.09 -0.86
CA GLY A 171 -12.47 37.70 0.13
C GLY A 171 -13.74 38.25 -0.51
N GLU A 172 -14.80 38.33 0.28
CA GLU A 172 -16.09 38.90 -0.10
C GLU A 172 -16.59 39.83 1.01
N SER A 173 -17.74 40.49 0.82
CA SER A 173 -18.36 41.32 1.85
C SER A 173 -18.86 40.54 3.09
N ARG A 174 -18.68 39.22 3.08
CA ARG A 174 -19.06 38.25 4.10
C ARG A 174 -17.86 37.33 4.38
N GLY A 175 -17.86 36.69 5.54
CA GLY A 175 -16.79 35.75 5.91
C GLY A 175 -16.79 34.52 5.01
N LEU A 176 -15.61 34.11 4.56
CA LEU A 176 -15.39 32.89 3.82
C LEU A 176 -14.53 31.93 4.64
N TYR A 177 -14.96 30.69 4.72
CA TYR A 177 -14.26 29.65 5.46
C TYR A 177 -13.94 28.46 4.57
N ALA A 178 -12.65 28.22 4.29
CA ALA A 178 -12.21 27.00 3.63
C ALA A 178 -12.20 25.83 4.61
N THR A 179 -12.51 24.63 4.12
CA THR A 179 -12.52 23.40 4.91
C THR A 179 -11.73 22.26 4.26
N SER A 180 -11.62 22.24 2.94
CA SER A 180 -10.91 21.17 2.22
C SER A 180 -10.36 21.65 0.88
N ILE A 181 -9.31 20.98 0.39
CA ILE A 181 -8.72 21.19 -0.93
C ILE A 181 -8.37 19.85 -1.56
N THR A 182 -8.55 19.74 -2.88
CA THR A 182 -8.04 18.61 -3.66
C THR A 182 -7.46 19.05 -4.99
N THR A 183 -6.58 18.22 -5.54
CA THR A 183 -6.08 18.39 -6.91
C THR A 183 -7.01 17.69 -7.88
N VAL A 184 -7.31 18.35 -9.00
CA VAL A 184 -8.14 17.80 -10.07
C VAL A 184 -7.29 17.38 -11.27
N LYS A 185 -7.87 16.56 -12.15
CA LYS A 185 -7.18 15.89 -13.26
C LYS A 185 -6.47 16.83 -14.25
N ASP A 186 -6.96 18.05 -14.40
CA ASP A 186 -6.34 19.08 -15.25
C ASP A 186 -5.12 19.77 -14.58
N GLY A 187 -4.74 19.35 -13.36
CA GLY A 187 -3.66 19.91 -12.57
C GLY A 187 -4.04 21.18 -11.80
N GLY A 188 -5.30 21.62 -11.88
CA GLY A 188 -5.86 22.65 -11.02
C GLY A 188 -6.25 22.14 -9.64
N PHE A 189 -6.87 23.02 -8.84
CA PHE A 189 -7.27 22.72 -7.46
C PHE A 189 -8.72 23.13 -7.22
N LEU A 190 -9.44 22.34 -6.43
CA LEU A 190 -10.76 22.70 -5.91
C LEU A 190 -10.68 22.92 -4.41
N ILE A 191 -11.24 24.03 -3.95
CA ILE A 191 -11.35 24.38 -2.53
C ILE A 191 -12.85 24.39 -2.18
N ALA A 192 -13.23 23.65 -1.13
CA ALA A 192 -14.57 23.73 -0.55
C ALA A 192 -14.56 24.52 0.77
N GLY A 193 -15.72 25.05 1.11
CA GLY A 193 -15.91 25.86 2.28
C GLY A 193 -17.37 26.30 2.45
N TYR A 194 -17.56 27.32 3.28
CA TYR A 194 -18.87 27.96 3.48
C TYR A 194 -18.74 29.47 3.67
N LEU A 195 -19.83 30.17 3.37
CA LEU A 195 -20.05 31.58 3.70
C LEU A 195 -20.58 31.71 5.13
N TYR A 196 -19.93 32.54 5.94
CA TYR A 196 -20.29 32.77 7.34
C TYR A 196 -20.93 34.14 7.55
N PHE A 197 -22.05 34.16 8.28
CA PHE A 197 -22.83 35.34 8.60
C PHE A 197 -22.79 35.68 10.10
N GLN A 198 -22.25 36.84 10.45
CA GLN A 198 -22.41 37.42 11.79
C GLN A 198 -23.75 38.17 11.87
N GLY A 199 -24.72 37.67 12.65
CA GLY A 199 -25.74 38.52 13.26
C GLY A 199 -27.19 38.51 12.73
N ILE A 200 -27.59 37.66 11.77
CA ILE A 200 -29.01 37.41 11.44
C ILE A 200 -29.14 35.94 11.02
N LYS A 201 -30.26 35.27 11.38
CA LYS A 201 -30.65 33.92 10.90
C LYS A 201 -30.78 33.89 9.37
N THR A 202 -29.67 33.88 8.65
CA THR A 202 -29.61 33.78 7.19
C THR A 202 -28.67 32.64 6.81
N ALA A 203 -29.07 31.83 5.82
CA ALA A 203 -28.38 30.65 5.31
C ALA A 203 -26.87 30.85 5.17
N ASN A 204 -26.06 30.02 5.85
CA ASN A 204 -24.70 29.78 5.40
C ASN A 204 -24.82 29.03 4.06
N PHE A 205 -24.03 29.42 3.06
CA PHE A 205 -24.03 28.77 1.75
C PHE A 205 -22.73 27.99 1.60
N PHE A 206 -22.81 26.82 0.99
CA PHE A 206 -21.68 26.11 0.43
C PHE A 206 -20.89 27.01 -0.50
N TYR A 207 -19.59 26.86 -0.47
CA TYR A 207 -18.64 27.60 -1.27
C TYR A 207 -17.69 26.61 -1.95
N VAL A 208 -17.59 26.67 -3.27
CA VAL A 208 -16.59 25.90 -4.02
C VAL A 208 -15.89 26.83 -5.01
N LEU A 209 -14.56 26.81 -5.01
CA LEU A 209 -13.73 27.63 -5.88
C LEU A 209 -12.71 26.75 -6.60
N LYS A 210 -12.51 27.01 -7.90
CA LYS A 210 -11.50 26.35 -8.72
C LYS A 210 -10.33 27.29 -9.00
N LEU A 211 -9.13 26.77 -8.76
CA LEU A 211 -7.87 27.39 -9.14
C LEU A 211 -7.23 26.63 -10.30
N SER A 212 -6.56 27.36 -11.19
CA SER A 212 -5.60 26.78 -12.13
C SER A 212 -4.32 26.34 -11.40
N ASN A 213 -3.45 25.57 -12.06
CA ASN A 213 -2.14 25.22 -11.50
C ASN A 213 -1.25 26.44 -11.17
N ALA A 214 -1.51 27.57 -11.84
CA ALA A 214 -0.83 28.85 -11.62
C ALA A 214 -1.46 29.69 -10.49
N GLY A 215 -2.51 29.19 -9.84
CA GLY A 215 -3.20 29.89 -8.75
C GLY A 215 -4.24 30.91 -9.22
N GLU A 216 -4.61 30.92 -10.50
CA GLU A 216 -5.66 31.81 -11.02
C GLU A 216 -7.05 31.24 -10.71
N ILE A 217 -7.95 32.08 -10.18
CA ILE A 217 -9.34 31.70 -9.94
C ILE A 217 -10.04 31.52 -11.28
N GLN A 218 -10.50 30.30 -11.58
CA GLN A 218 -11.22 29.98 -12.81
C GLN A 218 -12.72 30.21 -12.66
N TRP A 219 -13.28 29.75 -11.55
CA TRP A 219 -14.68 29.96 -11.20
C TRP A 219 -14.89 29.83 -9.69
N VAL A 220 -16.02 30.37 -9.23
CA VAL A 220 -16.50 30.30 -7.86
C VAL A 220 -18.00 30.04 -7.93
N HIS A 221 -18.47 29.08 -7.15
CA HIS A 221 -19.90 28.81 -7.01
C HIS A 221 -20.31 28.75 -5.55
N HIS A 222 -21.57 29.12 -5.34
CA HIS A 222 -22.22 29.11 -4.05
C HIS A 222 -23.52 28.32 -4.18
N PHE A 223 -23.80 27.45 -3.23
CA PHE A 223 -25.02 26.64 -3.18
C PHE A 223 -25.51 26.60 -1.74
N GLY A 224 -26.79 26.40 -1.51
CA GLY A 224 -27.29 26.30 -0.13
C GLY A 224 -28.79 26.19 -0.17
N GLY A 225 -29.38 25.77 0.92
CA GLY A 225 -30.82 25.71 1.01
C GLY A 225 -31.45 27.04 1.41
N ASP A 226 -32.75 26.96 1.65
CA ASP A 226 -33.59 28.08 2.04
C ASP A 226 -33.54 28.39 3.55
N HIS A 227 -32.81 27.60 4.35
CA HIS A 227 -32.68 27.74 5.79
C HIS A 227 -31.20 27.94 6.23
N GLY A 228 -31.02 28.27 7.52
CA GLY A 228 -29.72 28.52 8.14
C GLY A 228 -28.73 27.34 8.06
N ASP A 229 -27.43 27.63 8.17
CA ASP A 229 -26.40 26.64 8.55
C ASP A 229 -26.07 25.46 7.60
N ASP A 230 -25.92 25.74 6.30
CA ASP A 230 -25.29 24.78 5.39
C ASP A 230 -23.76 24.88 5.45
N LEU A 231 -23.10 23.84 5.97
CA LEU A 231 -21.63 23.79 6.10
C LEU A 231 -21.07 22.63 5.29
N LEU A 232 -20.03 22.90 4.47
CA LEU A 232 -19.21 21.86 3.82
C LEU A 232 -17.98 21.54 4.65
N TYR A 233 -17.66 20.25 4.78
CA TYR A 233 -16.51 19.77 5.54
C TYR A 233 -15.44 19.12 4.67
N ALA A 234 -15.81 18.34 3.66
CA ALA A 234 -14.85 17.63 2.82
C ALA A 234 -15.28 17.56 1.35
N LEU A 235 -14.31 17.30 0.48
CA LEU A 235 -14.54 17.06 -0.94
C LEU A 235 -13.59 15.99 -1.48
N THR A 236 -14.00 15.31 -2.54
CA THR A 236 -13.14 14.43 -3.34
C THR A 236 -13.31 14.71 -4.83
N ALA A 237 -12.23 14.66 -5.60
CA ALA A 237 -12.28 14.86 -7.04
C ALA A 237 -12.95 13.68 -7.74
N THR A 238 -13.59 13.94 -8.88
CA THR A 238 -14.15 12.91 -9.75
C THR A 238 -13.42 12.86 -11.09
N ASP A 239 -13.41 11.70 -11.75
CA ASP A 239 -12.67 11.46 -12.99
C ASP A 239 -13.08 12.34 -14.17
N ASP A 240 -14.30 12.88 -14.10
CA ASP A 240 -14.88 13.84 -15.03
C ASP A 240 -14.37 15.28 -14.82
N GLY A 241 -13.45 15.50 -13.86
CA GLY A 241 -12.88 16.80 -13.53
C GLY A 241 -13.74 17.65 -12.59
N GLY A 242 -14.87 17.10 -12.10
CA GLY A 242 -15.69 17.68 -11.05
C GLY A 242 -15.29 17.22 -9.65
N CYS A 243 -16.25 17.23 -8.73
CA CYS A 243 -16.06 16.73 -7.37
C CYS A 243 -17.35 16.20 -6.74
N VAL A 244 -17.22 15.49 -5.63
CA VAL A 244 -18.30 15.29 -4.66
C VAL A 244 -17.93 15.98 -3.37
N VAL A 245 -18.88 16.71 -2.79
CA VAL A 245 -18.74 17.47 -1.55
C VAL A 245 -19.67 16.93 -0.48
N VAL A 246 -19.25 16.99 0.78
CA VAL A 246 -20.03 16.53 1.93
C VAL A 246 -20.05 17.54 3.07
N GLY A 247 -21.12 17.52 3.84
CA GLY A 247 -21.32 18.44 4.95
C GLY A 247 -22.63 18.22 5.70
N LYS A 248 -23.22 19.31 6.15
CA LYS A 248 -24.53 19.31 6.84
C LYS A 248 -25.45 20.41 6.33
N THR A 249 -26.74 20.22 6.51
CA THR A 249 -27.79 21.22 6.20
C THR A 249 -28.92 21.13 7.21
N SER A 250 -29.57 22.25 7.51
CA SER A 250 -30.91 22.25 8.14
C SER A 250 -32.02 22.52 7.13
N SER A 251 -31.68 22.65 5.85
CA SER A 251 -32.57 23.07 4.80
C SER A 251 -33.24 21.86 4.12
N PRO A 252 -34.58 21.88 3.96
CA PRO A 252 -35.31 20.82 3.26
C PRO A 252 -35.12 20.89 1.73
N THR A 253 -34.68 22.03 1.20
CA THR A 253 -34.51 22.24 -0.24
C THR A 253 -33.12 22.76 -0.58
N LEU A 254 -32.68 22.50 -1.81
CA LEU A 254 -31.47 23.09 -2.36
C LEU A 254 -31.84 24.27 -3.26
N GLN A 255 -31.26 25.44 -2.99
CA GLN A 255 -31.24 26.57 -3.92
C GLN A 255 -29.89 26.60 -4.68
N THR A 256 -29.98 26.57 -6.00
CA THR A 256 -28.82 26.78 -6.90
C THR A 256 -29.17 27.77 -8.01
N GLU A 257 -28.15 28.22 -8.76
CA GLU A 257 -28.34 29.05 -9.95
C GLU A 257 -29.05 28.32 -11.12
N THR A 258 -29.09 26.98 -11.11
CA THR A 258 -29.52 26.16 -12.27
C THR A 258 -30.61 25.12 -11.97
N VAL A 259 -30.92 24.86 -10.70
CA VAL A 259 -31.86 23.83 -10.24
C VAL A 259 -32.67 24.36 -9.06
N THR A 260 -34.00 24.36 -9.22
CA THR A 260 -34.98 24.43 -8.13
C THR A 260 -35.71 23.10 -8.10
N GLY A 261 -35.47 22.26 -7.09
CA GLY A 261 -36.08 20.94 -6.98
C GLY A 261 -36.22 20.51 -5.53
N ASN A 262 -37.28 19.76 -5.24
CA ASN A 262 -37.45 19.11 -3.95
C ASN A 262 -36.58 17.84 -3.93
N SER A 263 -35.93 17.53 -2.80
CA SER A 263 -35.27 16.25 -2.64
C SER A 263 -36.32 15.12 -2.64
N ASP A 264 -35.93 13.90 -3.03
CA ASP A 264 -36.79 12.70 -3.06
C ASP A 264 -37.18 12.23 -1.64
N HIS A 265 -36.71 12.91 -0.59
CA HIS A 265 -37.19 12.73 0.77
C HIS A 265 -38.36 13.69 1.01
N THR A 266 -39.56 13.13 1.16
CA THR A 266 -40.64 13.80 1.86
C THR A 266 -40.22 13.97 3.33
N THR A 267 -39.44 15.01 3.61
CA THR A 267 -38.98 15.35 4.96
C THR A 267 -40.20 15.56 5.85
N ASN A 268 -40.45 14.66 6.80
CA ASN A 268 -41.43 14.86 7.87
C ASN A 268 -40.90 15.85 8.94
N HIS A 269 -40.06 16.82 8.55
CA HIS A 269 -39.36 17.72 9.47
C HIS A 269 -39.83 19.15 9.32
N ASN A 270 -40.83 19.50 10.12
CA ASN A 270 -41.27 20.87 10.35
C ASN A 270 -40.54 21.54 11.54
N THR A 271 -39.36 21.05 11.94
CA THR A 271 -38.63 21.58 13.09
C THR A 271 -37.23 22.04 12.68
N TYR A 272 -37.06 23.36 12.65
CA TYR A 272 -35.89 24.13 12.21
C TYR A 272 -34.55 23.90 12.95
N ASP A 273 -34.42 22.82 13.73
CA ASP A 273 -33.32 22.61 14.69
C ASP A 273 -32.58 21.26 14.49
N SER A 274 -32.88 20.50 13.42
CA SER A 274 -32.21 19.23 13.11
C SER A 274 -31.35 19.37 11.84
N TYR A 275 -30.19 18.73 11.82
CA TYR A 275 -29.28 18.74 10.66
C TYR A 275 -29.27 17.38 9.97
N ASP A 276 -29.25 17.37 8.63
CA ASP A 276 -29.05 16.20 7.80
C ASP A 276 -27.67 16.20 7.14
N ALA A 277 -27.12 15.00 6.89
CA ALA A 277 -25.87 14.84 6.17
C ALA A 277 -26.09 15.15 4.69
N TRP A 278 -25.40 16.17 4.18
CA TRP A 278 -25.53 16.59 2.78
C TRP A 278 -24.38 16.02 1.95
N VAL A 279 -24.71 15.35 0.84
CA VAL A 279 -23.79 14.96 -0.23
C VAL A 279 -24.21 15.56 -1.58
N SER A 280 -23.30 16.22 -2.31
CA SER A 280 -23.55 16.72 -3.68
C SER A 280 -22.44 16.36 -4.64
N LYS A 281 -22.79 15.94 -5.86
CA LYS A 281 -21.86 15.85 -7.00
C LYS A 281 -21.93 17.10 -7.87
N LEU A 282 -20.77 17.66 -8.17
CA LEU A 282 -20.57 18.77 -9.09
C LEU A 282 -19.82 18.29 -10.34
N ASN A 283 -20.09 18.90 -11.49
CA ASN A 283 -19.32 18.66 -12.73
C ASN A 283 -18.05 19.53 -12.78
N SER A 284 -17.27 19.41 -13.86
CA SER A 284 -15.99 20.13 -14.02
C SER A 284 -16.12 21.66 -14.09
N GLN A 285 -17.33 22.15 -14.38
CA GLN A 285 -17.71 23.55 -14.41
C GLN A 285 -18.33 24.00 -13.09
N GLY A 286 -18.38 23.12 -12.06
CA GLY A 286 -18.90 23.42 -10.74
C GLY A 286 -20.42 23.32 -10.60
N TYR A 287 -21.17 22.97 -11.64
CA TYR A 287 -22.63 22.85 -11.54
C TYR A 287 -23.05 21.52 -10.89
N VAL A 288 -24.10 21.57 -10.07
CA VAL A 288 -24.69 20.39 -9.42
C VAL A 288 -25.24 19.41 -10.45
N VAL A 289 -24.76 18.17 -10.37
CA VAL A 289 -25.25 17.02 -11.16
C VAL A 289 -26.36 16.30 -10.39
N TRP A 290 -26.12 16.02 -9.10
CA TRP A 290 -27.09 15.46 -8.18
C TRP A 290 -26.72 15.85 -6.74
N TYR A 291 -27.70 15.80 -5.84
CA TYR A 291 -27.51 15.96 -4.41
C TYR A 291 -28.47 15.06 -3.64
N LYS A 292 -28.09 14.71 -2.42
CA LYS A 292 -28.86 13.90 -1.48
C LYS A 292 -28.66 14.42 -0.06
N PHE A 293 -29.72 14.33 0.73
CA PHE A 293 -29.67 14.51 2.18
C PHE A 293 -29.91 13.13 2.80
N PHE A 294 -29.11 12.78 3.80
CA PHE A 294 -29.22 11.51 4.51
C PHE A 294 -29.33 11.77 5.99
N GLY A 295 -30.19 11.01 6.67
CA GLY A 295 -30.36 11.17 8.11
C GLY A 295 -31.70 10.66 8.61
N GLY A 296 -32.12 11.21 9.74
CA GLY A 296 -33.36 10.89 10.41
C GLY A 296 -33.86 12.06 11.22
N SER A 297 -34.34 11.80 12.44
CA SER A 297 -34.92 12.86 13.29
C SER A 297 -33.94 13.56 14.23
N GLY A 298 -32.69 13.13 14.29
CA GLY A 298 -31.63 13.71 15.10
C GLY A 298 -30.62 14.50 14.25
N LEU A 299 -29.46 14.79 14.85
CA LEU A 299 -28.37 15.47 14.17
C LEU A 299 -27.54 14.47 13.37
N ASP A 300 -27.45 14.68 12.06
CA ASP A 300 -26.73 13.84 11.13
C ASP A 300 -25.76 14.70 10.29
N TYR A 301 -24.49 14.29 10.23
CA TYR A 301 -23.43 15.03 9.53
C TYR A 301 -22.55 14.09 8.70
N ALA A 302 -22.01 14.59 7.58
CA ALA A 302 -20.95 13.93 6.82
C ALA A 302 -19.65 14.75 6.87
N ASN A 303 -18.61 14.23 7.51
CA ASN A 303 -17.34 14.90 7.76
C ASN A 303 -16.25 14.56 6.74
N SER A 304 -16.30 13.35 6.15
CA SER A 304 -15.25 12.83 5.26
C SER A 304 -15.85 12.05 4.10
N ILE A 305 -15.16 12.08 2.94
CA ILE A 305 -15.58 11.38 1.73
C ILE A 305 -14.37 10.90 0.92
N ASN A 306 -14.47 9.69 0.35
CA ASN A 306 -13.55 9.18 -0.67
C ASN A 306 -14.29 8.52 -1.84
N SER A 307 -13.79 8.72 -3.05
CA SER A 307 -14.21 7.95 -4.23
C SER A 307 -13.75 6.50 -4.10
N THR A 308 -14.63 5.55 -4.43
CA THR A 308 -14.33 4.11 -4.36
C THR A 308 -13.99 3.53 -5.74
N PRO A 309 -13.16 2.48 -5.85
CA PRO A 309 -12.72 1.94 -7.14
C PRO A 309 -13.84 1.44 -8.06
N ASP A 310 -15.01 1.10 -7.49
CA ASP A 310 -16.23 0.71 -8.20
C ASP A 310 -17.02 1.92 -8.76
N GLY A 311 -16.49 3.13 -8.65
CA GLY A 311 -17.13 4.36 -9.13
C GLY A 311 -18.18 4.94 -8.17
N GLY A 312 -18.29 4.42 -6.96
CA GLY A 312 -19.12 4.97 -5.89
C GLY A 312 -18.37 5.89 -4.93
N TYR A 313 -18.93 6.08 -3.72
CA TYR A 313 -18.34 6.91 -2.68
C TYR A 313 -18.46 6.25 -1.31
N LEU A 314 -17.47 6.45 -0.46
CA LEU A 314 -17.52 6.13 0.97
C LEU A 314 -17.60 7.45 1.74
N VAL A 315 -18.60 7.60 2.59
CA VAL A 315 -18.89 8.80 3.38
C VAL A 315 -18.87 8.44 4.86
N GLY A 316 -18.28 9.30 5.69
CA GLY A 316 -18.23 9.10 7.14
C GLY A 316 -18.58 10.39 7.89
N GLY A 317 -19.28 10.25 9.00
CA GLY A 317 -19.55 11.36 9.91
C GLY A 317 -20.19 10.91 11.21
N TYR A 318 -21.33 11.51 11.56
CA TYR A 318 -21.97 11.41 12.87
C TYR A 318 -23.49 11.31 12.73
N THR A 319 -24.14 10.56 13.62
CA THR A 319 -25.60 10.43 13.66
C THR A 319 -26.11 10.37 15.10
N GLN A 320 -27.18 11.12 15.41
CA GLN A 320 -28.01 10.91 16.60
C GLN A 320 -29.33 10.21 16.26
N SER A 321 -29.58 9.97 14.98
CA SER A 321 -30.83 9.44 14.49
C SER A 321 -30.96 7.93 14.75
N THR A 322 -32.21 7.46 14.86
CA THR A 322 -32.55 6.02 15.02
C THR A 322 -33.58 5.59 13.97
N ASN A 323 -33.80 6.42 12.97
CA ASN A 323 -34.85 6.33 11.96
C ASN A 323 -34.39 7.01 10.66
N GLY A 324 -35.28 7.04 9.66
CA GLY A 324 -34.93 7.55 8.33
C GLY A 324 -34.00 6.60 7.61
N ASP A 325 -32.86 7.10 7.14
CA ASP A 325 -31.80 6.32 6.51
C ASP A 325 -30.93 5.56 7.53
N VAL A 326 -31.01 5.97 8.80
CA VAL A 326 -30.20 5.42 9.88
C VAL A 326 -30.90 4.21 10.50
N SER A 327 -30.22 3.05 10.52
CA SER A 327 -30.82 1.80 11.02
C SER A 327 -30.86 1.67 12.54
N SER A 328 -29.92 2.30 13.23
CA SER A 328 -29.63 2.06 14.66
C SER A 328 -28.75 3.16 15.21
N ASN A 329 -28.74 3.36 16.53
CA ASN A 329 -27.78 4.20 17.26
C ASN A 329 -27.59 3.56 18.65
N HIS A 330 -26.36 3.56 19.15
CA HIS A 330 -25.94 2.93 20.40
C HIS A 330 -26.01 3.87 21.61
N GLY A 331 -26.32 5.16 21.43
CA GLY A 331 -26.43 6.08 22.56
C GLY A 331 -26.52 7.55 22.18
N GLY A 332 -25.59 8.36 22.70
CA GLY A 332 -25.58 9.82 22.54
C GLY A 332 -25.47 10.26 21.08
N GLY A 333 -24.59 9.63 20.31
CA GLY A 333 -24.50 9.74 18.86
C GLY A 333 -23.27 9.00 18.35
N ASP A 334 -23.40 8.38 17.19
CA ASP A 334 -22.45 7.37 16.72
C ASP A 334 -21.68 7.80 15.47
N ALA A 335 -20.54 7.16 15.26
CA ALA A 335 -19.82 7.24 14.00
C ALA A 335 -20.66 6.58 12.90
N TRP A 336 -21.04 7.37 11.89
CA TRP A 336 -21.90 6.90 10.80
C TRP A 336 -21.12 6.76 9.50
N VAL A 337 -21.19 5.60 8.86
CA VAL A 337 -20.50 5.30 7.61
C VAL A 337 -21.50 4.87 6.55
N LEU A 338 -21.46 5.50 5.38
CA LEU A 338 -22.28 5.17 4.22
C LEU A 338 -21.39 4.76 3.04
N LYS A 339 -21.76 3.66 2.37
CA LYS A 339 -21.30 3.36 1.02
C LYS A 339 -22.38 3.71 0.03
N LEU A 340 -22.04 4.57 -0.91
CA LEU A 340 -22.94 5.07 -1.94
C LEU A 340 -22.54 4.54 -3.33
N THR A 341 -23.51 4.48 -4.24
CA THR A 341 -23.28 4.32 -5.68
C THR A 341 -22.75 5.63 -6.30
N GLY A 342 -22.30 5.58 -7.56
CA GLY A 342 -21.89 6.78 -8.30
C GLY A 342 -23.01 7.83 -8.51
N THR A 343 -24.27 7.42 -8.32
CA THR A 343 -25.47 8.27 -8.39
C THR A 343 -25.98 8.73 -7.02
N GLY A 344 -25.28 8.35 -5.93
CA GLY A 344 -25.66 8.75 -4.57
C GLY A 344 -26.72 7.87 -3.92
N GLU A 345 -26.97 6.65 -4.40
CA GLU A 345 -27.89 5.71 -3.72
C GLU A 345 -27.14 4.92 -2.65
N ILE A 346 -27.77 4.63 -1.51
CA ILE A 346 -27.16 3.86 -0.42
C ILE A 346 -27.02 2.39 -0.85
N ILE A 347 -25.78 1.88 -0.82
CA ILE A 347 -25.49 0.44 -0.95
C ILE A 347 -25.59 -0.23 0.42
N TRP A 348 -24.93 0.36 1.42
CA TRP A 348 -25.04 -0.01 2.83
C TRP A 348 -24.70 1.18 3.71
N GLN A 349 -25.18 1.16 4.95
CA GLN A 349 -24.76 2.10 6.00
C GLN A 349 -24.53 1.37 7.34
N LYS A 350 -23.69 1.95 8.20
CA LYS A 350 -23.28 1.39 9.49
C LYS A 350 -23.14 2.48 10.54
N THR A 351 -23.71 2.25 11.71
CA THR A 351 -23.44 3.02 12.93
C THR A 351 -22.48 2.25 13.81
N LEU A 352 -21.40 2.91 14.21
CA LEU A 352 -20.30 2.35 14.97
C LEU A 352 -20.08 3.20 16.22
N GLY A 353 -19.96 2.58 17.39
CA GLY A 353 -19.79 3.36 18.63
C GLY A 353 -20.23 2.62 19.88
N GLY A 354 -20.53 3.41 20.92
CA GLY A 354 -21.01 2.94 22.21
C GLY A 354 -22.09 3.85 22.80
N ASN A 355 -22.20 3.86 24.11
CA ASN A 355 -23.27 4.63 24.77
C ASN A 355 -23.06 6.15 24.72
N ASN A 356 -21.82 6.62 24.54
CA ASN A 356 -21.48 8.04 24.54
C ASN A 356 -21.37 8.56 23.09
N SER A 357 -20.66 9.66 22.87
CA SER A 357 -20.49 10.24 21.54
C SER A 357 -19.29 9.59 20.84
N ASP A 358 -19.49 9.22 19.59
CA ASP A 358 -18.49 8.66 18.69
C ASP A 358 -18.66 9.33 17.33
N ASN A 359 -17.58 9.71 16.65
CA ASN A 359 -17.70 10.39 15.35
C ASN A 359 -16.60 9.95 14.39
N VAL A 360 -16.88 9.96 13.08
CA VAL A 360 -15.84 9.86 12.05
C VAL A 360 -15.27 11.23 11.75
N ASN A 361 -13.94 11.38 11.75
CA ASN A 361 -13.25 12.59 11.29
C ASN A 361 -12.63 12.38 9.91
N ALA A 362 -12.08 11.19 9.66
CA ALA A 362 -11.45 10.84 8.41
C ALA A 362 -11.67 9.36 8.08
N LEU A 363 -11.63 9.02 6.79
CA LEU A 363 -11.68 7.63 6.33
C LEU A 363 -10.74 7.44 5.15
N THR A 364 -10.36 6.19 4.89
CA THR A 364 -9.57 5.82 3.72
C THR A 364 -9.88 4.40 3.24
N ILE A 365 -9.50 4.11 2.00
CA ILE A 365 -9.67 2.80 1.36
C ILE A 365 -8.33 2.08 1.40
N MET A 366 -8.33 0.87 1.93
CA MET A 366 -7.16 0.00 2.02
C MET A 366 -6.87 -0.67 0.67
N GLY A 367 -5.63 -1.08 0.44
CA GLY A 367 -5.20 -1.69 -0.83
C GLY A 367 -5.88 -3.02 -1.17
N ASP A 368 -6.45 -3.70 -0.17
CA ASP A 368 -7.26 -4.91 -0.33
C ASP A 368 -8.76 -4.63 -0.62
N GLY A 369 -9.13 -3.35 -0.72
CA GLY A 369 -10.49 -2.86 -0.96
C GLY A 369 -11.28 -2.60 0.32
N ASN A 370 -10.79 -3.03 1.49
CA ASN A 370 -11.43 -2.78 2.78
C ASN A 370 -11.35 -1.29 3.15
N TYR A 371 -11.99 -0.90 4.24
CA TYR A 371 -12.06 0.50 4.66
C TYR A 371 -11.44 0.69 6.04
N LEU A 372 -10.81 1.84 6.25
CA LEU A 372 -10.36 2.28 7.56
C LEU A 372 -11.04 3.59 7.91
N VAL A 373 -11.66 3.60 9.08
CA VAL A 373 -12.35 4.74 9.66
C VAL A 373 -11.51 5.24 10.82
N ALA A 374 -11.30 6.55 10.89
CA ALA A 374 -10.60 7.23 11.97
C ALA A 374 -11.50 8.33 12.54
N GLY A 375 -11.67 8.30 13.84
CA GLY A 375 -12.62 9.14 14.56
C GLY A 375 -12.15 9.50 15.96
N THR A 376 -13.05 10.12 16.70
CA THR A 376 -12.88 10.38 18.14
C THR A 376 -13.99 9.64 18.88
N THR A 377 -13.65 9.05 20.04
CA THR A 377 -14.60 8.32 20.90
C THR A 377 -14.59 8.85 22.32
N ASN A 378 -15.77 9.05 22.91
CA ASN A 378 -15.97 9.22 24.35
C ASN A 378 -16.54 7.93 25.00
N SER A 379 -16.68 6.86 24.23
CA SER A 379 -17.32 5.61 24.64
C SER A 379 -16.30 4.63 25.23
N TYR A 380 -16.79 3.74 26.08
CA TYR A 380 -16.01 2.68 26.74
C TYR A 380 -16.61 1.28 26.50
N ASN A 381 -17.59 1.19 25.59
CA ASN A 381 -18.39 0.01 25.34
C ASN A 381 -18.94 0.02 23.91
N GLY A 382 -19.78 -0.97 23.60
CA GLY A 382 -20.28 -1.17 22.24
C GLY A 382 -19.20 -1.75 21.35
N ASP A 383 -18.96 -1.12 20.20
CA ASP A 383 -17.87 -1.46 19.29
C ASP A 383 -16.51 -0.97 19.81
N VAL A 384 -16.51 0.04 20.68
CA VAL A 384 -15.31 0.69 21.20
C VAL A 384 -14.72 -0.09 22.36
N ASN A 385 -13.41 -0.37 22.30
CA ASN A 385 -12.65 -0.85 23.45
C ASN A 385 -11.30 -0.15 23.55
N GLY A 386 -10.90 0.16 24.79
CA GLY A 386 -9.57 0.71 25.08
C GLY A 386 -9.49 2.24 25.07
N ASN A 387 -10.61 2.96 25.17
CA ASN A 387 -10.58 4.39 25.46
C ASN A 387 -9.93 4.63 26.84
N HIS A 388 -8.99 5.57 26.91
CA HIS A 388 -8.13 5.84 28.07
C HIS A 388 -8.61 7.02 28.92
N GLY A 389 -9.49 7.89 28.40
CA GLY A 389 -9.78 9.16 29.04
C GLY A 389 -11.01 9.91 28.53
N ALA A 390 -10.90 11.23 28.45
CA ALA A 390 -12.02 12.10 28.11
C ALA A 390 -12.50 11.83 26.69
N SER A 391 -11.58 11.76 25.72
CA SER A 391 -11.85 11.30 24.37
C SER A 391 -10.57 10.83 23.69
N ASP A 392 -10.62 9.73 22.97
CA ASP A 392 -9.46 9.15 22.28
C ASP A 392 -9.63 9.09 20.77
N ILE A 393 -8.52 8.99 20.05
CA ILE A 393 -8.52 8.61 18.63
C ILE A 393 -9.04 7.17 18.55
N TRP A 394 -10.09 6.95 17.77
CA TRP A 394 -10.63 5.63 17.52
C TRP A 394 -10.50 5.22 16.05
N LEU A 395 -9.92 4.06 15.84
CA LEU A 395 -9.73 3.45 14.53
C LEU A 395 -10.60 2.22 14.41
N ALA A 396 -11.34 2.12 13.31
CA ALA A 396 -12.17 0.97 12.99
C ALA A 396 -11.85 0.48 11.57
N GLY A 397 -11.28 -0.72 11.48
CA GLY A 397 -11.13 -1.43 10.21
C GLY A 397 -12.44 -2.11 9.86
N LEU A 398 -12.94 -1.87 8.65
CA LEU A 398 -14.18 -2.45 8.12
C LEU A 398 -13.88 -3.26 6.86
N ASN A 399 -14.58 -4.36 6.66
CA ASN A 399 -14.52 -5.06 5.38
C ASN A 399 -15.33 -4.33 4.28
N ASN A 400 -15.27 -4.81 3.02
CA ASN A 400 -16.00 -4.21 1.89
C ASN A 400 -17.53 -4.11 2.08
N ASN A 401 -18.10 -4.90 2.98
CA ASN A 401 -19.53 -4.90 3.34
C ASN A 401 -19.85 -4.00 4.54
N GLY A 402 -18.85 -3.25 5.05
CA GLY A 402 -18.96 -2.36 6.20
C GLY A 402 -18.97 -3.06 7.56
N ASN A 403 -18.68 -4.36 7.63
CA ASN A 403 -18.63 -5.04 8.93
C ASN A 403 -17.28 -4.78 9.60
N LEU A 404 -17.32 -4.46 10.91
CA LEU A 404 -16.14 -4.26 11.74
C LEU A 404 -15.28 -5.54 11.77
N ILE A 405 -14.00 -5.42 11.41
CA ILE A 405 -13.01 -6.51 11.43
C ILE A 405 -12.01 -6.36 12.58
N TRP A 406 -11.63 -5.13 12.91
CA TRP A 406 -10.77 -4.80 14.04
C TRP A 406 -11.01 -3.35 14.46
N GLN A 407 -10.63 -3.02 15.69
CA GLN A 407 -10.68 -1.66 16.21
C GLN A 407 -9.50 -1.38 17.14
N LYS A 408 -9.12 -0.11 17.27
CA LYS A 408 -8.06 0.36 18.18
C LYS A 408 -8.33 1.79 18.64
N ALA A 409 -8.32 2.00 19.94
CA ALA A 409 -8.25 3.35 20.53
C ALA A 409 -6.79 3.72 20.80
N LEU A 410 -6.48 5.02 20.67
CA LEU A 410 -5.17 5.63 20.86
C LEU A 410 -5.35 6.95 21.60
N GLY A 411 -4.73 7.09 22.77
CA GLY A 411 -4.83 8.32 23.56
C GLY A 411 -4.31 8.18 24.98
N GLY A 412 -4.67 9.14 25.82
CA GLY A 412 -4.32 9.21 27.24
C GLY A 412 -5.52 9.62 28.10
N SER A 413 -5.25 10.22 29.25
CA SER A 413 -6.32 10.63 30.16
C SER A 413 -7.12 11.85 29.69
N GLY A 414 -6.56 12.62 28.75
CA GLY A 414 -7.10 13.87 28.22
C GLY A 414 -7.99 13.70 26.97
N MET A 415 -7.98 14.73 26.12
CA MET A 415 -8.59 14.77 24.80
C MET A 415 -7.54 14.55 23.71
N ASP A 416 -7.72 13.45 22.99
CA ASP A 416 -6.93 13.04 21.85
C ASP A 416 -7.86 12.86 20.64
N GLU A 417 -7.66 13.66 19.60
CA GLU A 417 -8.54 13.66 18.43
C GLU A 417 -7.75 13.51 17.13
N THR A 418 -8.35 12.83 16.15
CA THR A 418 -7.78 12.67 14.81
C THR A 418 -8.44 13.62 13.83
N ARG A 419 -7.66 14.13 12.87
CA ARG A 419 -8.16 15.01 11.80
C ARG A 419 -7.95 14.43 10.42
N ALA A 420 -6.90 13.65 10.23
CA ALA A 420 -6.61 13.06 8.94
C ALA A 420 -5.93 11.69 9.08
N ILE A 421 -6.23 10.81 8.13
CA ILE A 421 -5.59 9.51 7.98
C ILE A 421 -5.27 9.28 6.50
N ILE A 422 -4.09 8.75 6.23
CA ILE A 422 -3.65 8.40 4.88
C ILE A 422 -3.01 7.00 4.86
N PRO A 423 -3.18 6.25 3.75
CA PRO A 423 -2.50 4.98 3.56
C PRO A 423 -1.02 5.21 3.21
N ASN A 424 -0.18 4.33 3.71
CA ASN A 424 1.25 4.30 3.40
C ASN A 424 1.54 3.32 2.25
N LYS A 425 2.67 3.53 1.57
CA LYS A 425 3.13 2.60 0.50
C LYS A 425 3.46 1.19 1.03
N ASP A 426 3.79 1.08 2.31
CA ASP A 426 4.09 -0.19 3.00
C ASP A 426 2.82 -0.95 3.48
N GLY A 427 1.62 -0.42 3.18
CA GLY A 427 0.35 -1.00 3.61
C GLY A 427 -0.14 -0.54 4.98
N GLY A 428 0.68 0.19 5.74
CA GLY A 428 0.27 0.81 7.00
C GLY A 428 -0.46 2.15 6.82
N PHE A 429 -0.59 2.92 7.90
CA PHE A 429 -1.28 4.21 7.89
C PHE A 429 -0.48 5.30 8.60
N ALA A 430 -0.71 6.55 8.21
CA ALA A 430 -0.25 7.71 8.96
C ALA A 430 -1.46 8.55 9.38
N ILE A 431 -1.48 8.93 10.64
CA ILE A 431 -2.54 9.67 11.30
C ILE A 431 -1.96 10.99 11.78
N ALA A 432 -2.72 12.07 11.62
CA ALA A 432 -2.41 13.36 12.22
C ALA A 432 -3.64 13.88 12.98
N GLY A 433 -3.39 14.34 14.20
CA GLY A 433 -4.38 14.79 15.14
C GLY A 433 -3.81 15.78 16.14
N THR A 434 -4.54 15.96 17.24
CA THR A 434 -4.17 16.83 18.36
C THR A 434 -4.32 16.05 19.65
N SER A 435 -3.39 16.24 20.57
CA SER A 435 -3.39 15.59 21.89
C SER A 435 -3.12 16.61 22.98
N ASP A 436 -3.97 16.65 24.02
CA ASP A 436 -3.65 17.33 25.29
C ASP A 436 -3.16 16.37 26.39
N SER A 437 -3.09 15.07 26.08
CA SER A 437 -2.61 14.03 26.98
C SER A 437 -1.09 14.04 27.14
N ALA A 438 -0.62 13.65 28.32
CA ALA A 438 0.81 13.45 28.64
C ALA A 438 1.09 12.03 29.15
N ASP A 439 0.13 11.13 28.97
CA ASP A 439 0.12 9.75 29.46
C ASP A 439 -0.58 8.82 28.45
N GLY A 440 -0.76 7.55 28.83
CA GLY A 440 -1.33 6.52 27.96
C GLY A 440 -0.40 6.18 26.80
N ASP A 441 -0.94 6.19 25.59
CA ASP A 441 -0.21 5.97 24.34
C ASP A 441 0.60 7.20 23.92
N VAL A 442 0.28 8.40 24.43
CA VAL A 442 0.88 9.66 23.98
C VAL A 442 2.23 9.88 24.66
N ILE A 443 3.27 10.17 23.87
CA ILE A 443 4.62 10.45 24.38
C ILE A 443 5.11 11.82 23.92
N GLY A 444 5.45 12.69 24.88
CA GLY A 444 6.21 13.91 24.61
C GLY A 444 5.39 15.13 24.20
N ASN A 445 4.10 15.20 24.57
CA ASN A 445 3.34 16.44 24.54
C ASN A 445 3.99 17.48 25.48
N GLN A 446 4.19 18.69 24.97
CA GLN A 446 5.00 19.75 25.56
C GLN A 446 4.20 21.00 25.89
N GLY A 447 2.91 20.91 26.20
CA GLY A 447 2.17 22.13 26.49
C GLY A 447 0.71 21.90 26.80
N SER A 448 -0.12 22.78 26.24
CA SER A 448 -1.57 22.67 26.36
C SER A 448 -2.11 21.58 25.45
N SER A 449 -1.66 21.54 24.20
CA SER A 449 -1.98 20.46 23.27
C SER A 449 -1.02 20.51 22.10
N ASP A 450 -0.49 19.37 21.66
CA ASP A 450 0.43 19.29 20.53
C ASP A 450 -0.19 18.55 19.34
N ILE A 451 0.39 18.76 18.15
CA ILE A 451 0.09 17.94 16.99
C ILE A 451 0.63 16.53 17.24
N TRP A 452 -0.26 15.54 17.26
CA TRP A 452 0.13 14.14 17.40
C TRP A 452 0.10 13.43 16.05
N VAL A 453 1.27 12.95 15.61
CA VAL A 453 1.44 12.19 14.37
C VAL A 453 1.77 10.75 14.73
N VAL A 454 1.00 9.80 14.21
CA VAL A 454 1.18 8.37 14.49
C VAL A 454 1.30 7.60 13.19
N LYS A 455 2.35 6.80 13.04
CA LYS A 455 2.47 5.80 11.98
C LYS A 455 2.14 4.42 12.54
N LEU A 456 1.18 3.76 11.92
CA LEU A 456 0.77 2.40 12.24
C LEU A 456 1.26 1.42 11.18
N GLU A 457 1.49 0.17 11.60
CA GLU A 457 1.84 -0.94 10.72
C GLU A 457 0.73 -1.25 9.70
N SER A 458 0.99 -2.11 8.72
CA SER A 458 -0.12 -2.71 7.98
C SER A 458 -0.91 -3.60 8.94
N PRO A 459 -2.26 -3.59 8.90
CA PRO A 459 -3.02 -4.65 9.55
C PRO A 459 -2.52 -5.98 9.00
N PRO A 460 -2.45 -7.04 9.82
CA PRO A 460 -2.27 -8.37 9.29
C PRO A 460 -3.52 -8.68 8.47
N SER A 461 -3.49 -8.42 7.16
CA SER A 461 -4.63 -8.66 6.30
C SER A 461 -4.80 -10.17 6.13
N PRO A 462 -5.95 -10.76 6.51
CA PRO A 462 -6.38 -12.00 5.88
C PRO A 462 -6.63 -11.68 4.41
N GLN A 463 -5.62 -11.90 3.56
CA GLN A 463 -5.71 -11.67 2.12
C GLN A 463 -7.02 -12.25 1.56
N ALA A 464 -7.66 -11.64 0.56
CA ALA A 464 -8.86 -12.23 -0.04
C ALA A 464 -8.57 -13.65 -0.56
N LEU A 465 -9.45 -14.62 -0.27
CA LEU A 465 -9.31 -15.97 -0.80
C LEU A 465 -9.39 -15.92 -2.33
N MET A 466 -8.28 -16.22 -2.99
CA MET A 466 -8.20 -16.35 -4.44
C MET A 466 -7.99 -17.80 -4.84
N LEU A 467 -8.58 -18.19 -5.96
CA LEU A 467 -8.23 -19.43 -6.64
C LEU A 467 -7.37 -19.09 -7.86
N LEU A 468 -6.13 -19.56 -7.83
CA LEU A 468 -5.18 -19.44 -8.93
C LEU A 468 -5.34 -20.60 -9.91
N ALA A 469 -4.70 -20.48 -11.08
CA ALA A 469 -4.66 -21.55 -12.06
C ALA A 469 -4.19 -22.87 -11.40
N PRO A 470 -4.97 -23.97 -11.50
CA PRO A 470 -4.61 -25.22 -10.87
C PRO A 470 -3.42 -25.85 -11.59
N THR A 471 -2.56 -26.51 -10.82
CA THR A 471 -1.48 -27.32 -11.39
C THR A 471 -2.06 -28.64 -11.86
N TYR A 472 -2.02 -28.91 -13.15
CA TYR A 472 -2.58 -30.15 -13.72
C TYR A 472 -1.52 -30.98 -14.45
N ASN A 473 -1.48 -32.27 -14.13
CA ASN A 473 -0.64 -33.25 -14.80
C ASN A 473 -1.47 -34.07 -15.79
N CYS A 474 -1.25 -33.83 -17.08
CA CYS A 474 -1.94 -34.52 -18.17
C CYS A 474 -1.74 -36.05 -18.19
N GLN A 475 -0.65 -36.56 -17.60
CA GLN A 475 -0.27 -37.98 -17.60
C GLN A 475 -0.97 -38.77 -16.49
N SER A 476 -1.04 -38.22 -15.27
CA SER A 476 -1.66 -38.90 -14.12
C SER A 476 -3.12 -38.50 -13.88
N GLY A 477 -3.58 -37.41 -14.51
CA GLY A 477 -4.85 -36.77 -14.16
C GLY A 477 -4.78 -36.03 -12.81
N ALA A 478 -3.62 -35.99 -12.16
CA ALA A 478 -3.46 -35.32 -10.89
C ALA A 478 -3.62 -33.81 -11.07
N ILE A 479 -4.47 -33.22 -10.24
CA ILE A 479 -4.73 -31.79 -10.22
C ILE A 479 -4.52 -31.26 -8.81
N ARG A 480 -3.93 -30.08 -8.67
CA ARG A 480 -3.80 -29.34 -7.41
C ARG A 480 -4.42 -27.96 -7.57
N PHE A 481 -5.35 -27.63 -6.68
CA PHE A 481 -5.93 -26.30 -6.57
C PHE A 481 -4.95 -25.40 -5.83
N ASN A 482 -4.59 -24.31 -6.47
CA ASN A 482 -3.70 -23.33 -5.90
C ASN A 482 -4.57 -22.21 -5.34
N THR A 483 -4.57 -22.03 -4.03
CA THR A 483 -5.23 -20.90 -3.37
C THR A 483 -4.18 -19.93 -2.87
N SER A 484 -4.47 -18.64 -2.98
CA SER A 484 -3.68 -17.60 -2.34
C SER A 484 -4.58 -16.75 -1.46
N GLY A 485 -3.97 -16.17 -0.43
CA GLY A 485 -4.67 -15.48 0.63
C GLY A 485 -5.56 -16.38 1.49
N GLY A 486 -6.70 -15.83 1.88
CA GLY A 486 -7.60 -16.34 2.90
C GLY A 486 -7.31 -15.81 4.30
N ASP A 487 -8.22 -16.13 5.23
CA ASP A 487 -8.15 -15.73 6.64
C ASP A 487 -7.37 -16.70 7.55
N GLY A 488 -6.63 -17.63 6.95
CA GLY A 488 -5.89 -18.68 7.66
C GLY A 488 -6.76 -19.85 8.15
N SER A 489 -8.10 -19.78 8.03
CA SER A 489 -8.98 -20.91 8.34
C SER A 489 -8.97 -21.98 7.22
N ALA A 490 -9.48 -23.18 7.49
CA ALA A 490 -9.45 -24.28 6.52
C ALA A 490 -10.32 -23.99 5.28
N VAL A 491 -9.73 -24.14 4.09
CA VAL A 491 -10.44 -24.01 2.80
C VAL A 491 -11.05 -25.36 2.40
N THR A 492 -12.31 -25.35 1.99
CA THR A 492 -12.99 -26.51 1.38
C THR A 492 -13.23 -26.26 -0.10
N PHE A 493 -13.32 -27.31 -0.90
CA PHE A 493 -13.41 -27.20 -2.35
C PHE A 493 -14.64 -27.94 -2.90
N SER A 494 -15.17 -27.49 -4.02
CA SER A 494 -16.13 -28.20 -4.88
C SER A 494 -15.58 -28.22 -6.29
N ALA A 495 -15.50 -29.41 -6.91
CA ALA A 495 -14.93 -29.57 -8.24
C ALA A 495 -15.56 -30.80 -8.93
N PRO A 496 -16.65 -30.63 -9.70
CA PRO A 496 -17.33 -31.73 -10.38
C PRO A 496 -16.38 -32.47 -11.32
N GLY A 497 -16.38 -33.80 -11.29
CA GLY A 497 -15.52 -34.60 -12.16
C GLY A 497 -14.06 -34.72 -11.70
N ILE A 498 -13.76 -34.33 -10.45
CA ILE A 498 -12.45 -34.53 -9.80
C ILE A 498 -12.65 -35.35 -8.54
N THR A 499 -12.06 -36.54 -8.49
CA THR A 499 -12.07 -37.41 -7.31
C THR A 499 -11.06 -36.92 -6.27
N ARG A 500 -11.49 -36.75 -5.01
CA ARG A 500 -10.67 -36.36 -3.86
C ARG A 500 -11.01 -37.21 -2.64
N ALA A 501 -10.06 -37.41 -1.73
CA ALA A 501 -10.29 -38.19 -0.51
C ALA A 501 -11.13 -37.41 0.51
N ASN A 502 -10.91 -36.09 0.63
CA ASN A 502 -11.68 -35.19 1.48
C ASN A 502 -12.09 -33.90 0.74
N PRO A 503 -13.17 -33.22 1.17
CA PRO A 503 -13.56 -31.91 0.64
C PRO A 503 -12.53 -30.79 0.86
N THR A 504 -11.66 -30.92 1.87
CA THR A 504 -10.56 -29.97 2.18
C THR A 504 -9.28 -30.22 1.39
N ASP A 505 -9.17 -31.36 0.71
CA ASP A 505 -7.96 -31.68 -0.05
C ASP A 505 -7.87 -30.73 -1.25
N ASN A 506 -6.81 -29.94 -1.30
CA ASN A 506 -6.53 -29.07 -2.44
C ASN A 506 -5.89 -29.83 -3.61
N PHE A 507 -5.98 -31.15 -3.63
CA PHE A 507 -5.48 -32.00 -4.71
C PHE A 507 -6.44 -33.15 -4.97
N GLY A 508 -6.39 -33.70 -6.18
CA GLY A 508 -7.28 -34.75 -6.63
C GLY A 508 -6.86 -35.35 -7.95
N VAL A 509 -7.74 -36.15 -8.53
CA VAL A 509 -7.56 -36.75 -9.86
C VAL A 509 -8.79 -36.45 -10.71
N VAL A 510 -8.58 -35.86 -11.90
CA VAL A 510 -9.64 -35.68 -12.89
C VAL A 510 -10.13 -37.04 -13.38
N GLU A 511 -11.44 -37.25 -13.33
CA GLU A 511 -12.08 -38.51 -13.70
C GLU A 511 -11.75 -38.92 -15.14
N VAL A 512 -11.64 -40.24 -15.36
CA VAL A 512 -11.18 -40.79 -16.65
C VAL A 512 -12.07 -40.41 -17.83
N GLU A 513 -13.38 -40.28 -17.61
CA GLU A 513 -14.32 -39.90 -18.67
C GLU A 513 -14.13 -38.44 -19.11
N LEU A 514 -13.93 -37.51 -18.16
CA LEU A 514 -13.60 -36.12 -18.48
C LEU A 514 -12.22 -35.96 -19.13
N ARG A 515 -11.27 -36.84 -18.84
CA ARG A 515 -9.96 -36.85 -19.53
C ARG A 515 -10.08 -37.30 -20.99
N ASN A 516 -11.05 -38.16 -21.30
CA ASN A 516 -11.30 -38.66 -22.66
C ASN A 516 -12.16 -37.70 -23.50
N ASP A 517 -13.00 -36.88 -22.87
CA ASP A 517 -13.79 -35.81 -23.49
C ASP A 517 -13.60 -34.49 -22.70
N PRO A 518 -12.48 -33.75 -22.91
CA PRO A 518 -12.12 -32.61 -22.09
C PRO A 518 -13.14 -31.48 -22.14
N LYS A 519 -13.69 -31.15 -20.97
CA LYS A 519 -14.63 -30.04 -20.72
C LYS A 519 -14.06 -29.07 -19.69
N THR A 520 -14.61 -27.87 -19.63
CA THR A 520 -14.29 -26.90 -18.57
C THR A 520 -14.87 -27.38 -17.23
N ILE A 521 -14.03 -27.43 -16.20
CA ILE A 521 -14.42 -27.84 -14.84
C ILE A 521 -14.48 -26.61 -13.93
N PRO A 522 -15.64 -26.28 -13.31
CA PRO A 522 -15.72 -25.21 -12.32
C PRO A 522 -15.15 -25.69 -10.98
N ILE A 523 -14.02 -25.11 -10.56
CA ILE A 523 -13.40 -25.39 -9.27
C ILE A 523 -13.77 -24.24 -8.32
N THR A 524 -14.54 -24.51 -7.29
CA THR A 524 -14.94 -23.52 -6.28
C THR A 524 -14.23 -23.79 -4.95
N ALA A 525 -13.59 -22.80 -4.35
CA ALA A 525 -13.14 -22.85 -2.95
C ALA A 525 -14.10 -22.08 -2.05
N TYR A 526 -14.26 -22.57 -0.83
CA TYR A 526 -15.06 -21.96 0.24
C TYR A 526 -14.23 -21.77 1.49
N GLN A 527 -14.33 -20.59 2.09
CA GLN A 527 -13.73 -20.26 3.38
C GLN A 527 -14.64 -19.27 4.09
N ASN A 528 -15.11 -19.63 5.29
CA ASN A 528 -15.91 -18.78 6.17
C ASN A 528 -17.11 -18.06 5.50
N GLY A 529 -17.84 -18.78 4.63
CA GLY A 529 -19.01 -18.25 3.92
C GLY A 529 -18.73 -17.51 2.61
N TYR A 530 -17.46 -17.24 2.28
CA TYR A 530 -17.04 -16.71 0.99
C TYR A 530 -16.70 -17.85 0.02
N SER A 531 -16.97 -17.64 -1.28
CA SER A 531 -16.60 -18.61 -2.32
C SER A 531 -16.04 -17.97 -3.57
N VAL A 532 -14.96 -18.53 -4.11
CA VAL A 532 -14.33 -18.12 -5.37
C VAL A 532 -14.30 -19.31 -6.34
N THR A 533 -14.61 -19.09 -7.62
CA THR A 533 -14.67 -20.14 -8.63
C THR A 533 -13.69 -19.88 -9.77
N TYR A 534 -12.93 -20.90 -10.16
CA TYR A 534 -12.02 -20.90 -11.31
C TYR A 534 -12.53 -21.85 -12.40
N PRO A 535 -12.78 -21.38 -13.64
CA PRO A 535 -13.15 -22.23 -14.77
C PRO A 535 -11.91 -22.90 -15.38
N PHE A 536 -11.65 -24.16 -15.06
CA PHE A 536 -10.49 -24.89 -15.54
C PHE A 536 -10.75 -25.56 -16.90
N ASP A 537 -10.18 -25.01 -17.98
CA ASP A 537 -10.26 -25.60 -19.33
C ASP A 537 -9.27 -26.75 -19.51
N LEU A 538 -9.75 -27.97 -19.29
CA LEU A 538 -8.96 -29.20 -19.40
C LEU A 538 -8.37 -29.42 -20.81
N LYS A 539 -9.05 -28.92 -21.86
CA LYS A 539 -8.65 -29.13 -23.26
C LYS A 539 -7.44 -28.29 -23.64
N ALA A 540 -7.36 -27.06 -23.14
CA ALA A 540 -6.29 -26.13 -23.43
C ALA A 540 -4.93 -26.54 -22.85
N VAL A 541 -4.93 -27.31 -21.76
CA VAL A 541 -3.71 -27.60 -20.97
C VAL A 541 -2.87 -28.76 -21.53
N CYS A 542 -3.46 -29.67 -22.31
CA CYS A 542 -2.81 -30.93 -22.72
C CYS A 542 -2.61 -31.11 -24.22
N THR A 543 -2.23 -30.05 -24.95
CA THR A 543 -1.96 -30.13 -26.39
C THR A 543 -0.48 -29.98 -26.72
N SER A 544 0.24 -31.09 -26.98
CA SER A 544 1.40 -31.08 -27.88
C SER A 544 1.68 -32.48 -28.46
N THR A 545 2.22 -32.48 -29.68
CA THR A 545 2.33 -33.58 -30.64
C THR A 545 3.55 -34.48 -30.40
N ASN A 546 3.35 -35.80 -30.52
CA ASN A 546 4.33 -36.91 -30.61
C ASN A 546 5.50 -36.96 -29.58
N PRO A 547 5.29 -37.57 -28.40
CA PRO A 547 6.37 -37.81 -27.45
C PRO A 547 7.08 -39.16 -27.65
N THR A 548 8.41 -39.16 -27.51
CA THR A 548 9.25 -40.37 -27.39
C THR A 548 9.51 -40.70 -25.91
N PRO A 549 9.64 -41.98 -25.53
CA PRO A 549 10.03 -42.38 -24.18
C PRO A 549 11.34 -41.72 -23.72
N LYS A 550 11.44 -41.42 -22.42
CA LYS A 550 12.61 -40.80 -21.77
C LYS A 550 13.10 -41.65 -20.59
N PRO A 551 14.42 -41.67 -20.29
CA PRO A 551 14.97 -42.43 -19.16
C PRO A 551 14.39 -41.98 -17.81
N PRO A 552 14.30 -42.88 -16.81
CA PRO A 552 13.82 -42.54 -15.47
C PRO A 552 14.74 -41.54 -14.77
N VAL A 553 14.20 -40.76 -13.82
CA VAL A 553 14.94 -39.74 -13.05
C VAL A 553 14.72 -39.89 -11.54
N LEU A 554 15.73 -39.52 -10.76
CA LEU A 554 15.61 -39.31 -9.31
C LEU A 554 15.04 -37.91 -9.07
N LEU A 555 13.91 -37.82 -8.37
CA LEU A 555 13.28 -36.53 -8.03
C LEU A 555 14.04 -35.78 -6.94
N GLN A 556 14.53 -36.52 -5.94
CA GLN A 556 15.33 -36.00 -4.82
C GLN A 556 16.13 -37.13 -4.17
N PRO A 557 17.24 -36.84 -3.47
CA PRO A 557 17.97 -37.83 -2.67
C PRO A 557 17.07 -38.50 -1.62
N ILE A 558 17.27 -39.79 -1.39
CA ILE A 558 16.54 -40.52 -0.35
C ILE A 558 17.20 -40.22 1.00
N PRO A 559 16.47 -39.70 2.00
CA PRO A 559 17.06 -39.38 3.30
C PRO A 559 17.45 -40.65 4.08
N ASP A 560 18.53 -40.56 4.84
CA ASP A 560 18.96 -41.61 5.77
C ASP A 560 17.85 -41.89 6.81
N GLN A 561 17.68 -43.17 7.16
CA GLN A 561 16.64 -43.64 8.07
C GLN A 561 17.26 -44.17 9.37
N HIS A 562 16.59 -43.91 10.49
CA HIS A 562 16.99 -44.40 11.80
C HIS A 562 15.89 -45.29 12.39
N PHE A 563 16.24 -46.52 12.73
CA PHE A 563 15.32 -47.49 13.33
C PHE A 563 15.87 -48.06 14.63
N VAL A 564 14.96 -48.54 15.49
CA VAL A 564 15.32 -49.17 16.76
C VAL A 564 15.24 -50.67 16.60
N LEU A 565 16.23 -51.38 17.15
CA LEU A 565 16.29 -52.84 17.17
C LEU A 565 14.98 -53.42 17.75
N ASN A 566 14.44 -54.44 17.08
CA ASN A 566 13.22 -55.16 17.46
C ASN A 566 11.92 -54.34 17.51
N GLN A 567 11.89 -53.15 16.88
CA GLN A 567 10.67 -52.36 16.71
C GLN A 567 10.19 -52.38 15.26
N PRO A 568 8.89 -52.61 14.98
CA PRO A 568 8.37 -52.51 13.62
C PRO A 568 8.48 -51.07 13.11
N LEU A 569 8.72 -50.92 11.80
CA LEU A 569 8.69 -49.59 11.16
C LEU A 569 7.30 -48.93 11.36
N PRO A 570 7.24 -47.63 11.71
CA PRO A 570 5.97 -46.95 11.93
C PRO A 570 5.11 -46.84 10.65
N GLY A 571 3.78 -46.90 10.81
CA GLY A 571 2.80 -46.79 9.72
C GLY A 571 2.82 -47.98 8.75
N SER A 572 2.63 -47.72 7.45
CA SER A 572 2.67 -48.76 6.40
C SER A 572 4.07 -48.99 5.80
N GLY A 573 5.16 -48.67 6.50
CA GLY A 573 6.54 -48.77 6.00
C GLY A 573 7.02 -47.56 5.19
N PHE A 574 8.26 -47.62 4.70
CA PHE A 574 8.93 -46.53 3.99
C PHE A 574 8.85 -46.69 2.46
N ALA A 575 8.08 -45.83 1.78
CA ALA A 575 7.80 -45.91 0.35
C ALA A 575 8.92 -45.29 -0.50
N VAL A 576 9.94 -46.09 -0.84
CA VAL A 576 11.09 -45.66 -1.65
C VAL A 576 10.74 -45.36 -3.11
N GLY A 577 9.67 -45.96 -3.64
CA GLY A 577 9.23 -45.75 -5.03
C GLY A 577 8.79 -44.32 -5.36
N LEU A 578 8.47 -43.49 -4.35
CA LEU A 578 8.02 -42.10 -4.55
C LEU A 578 9.14 -41.11 -4.90
N TYR A 579 10.41 -41.54 -4.79
CA TYR A 579 11.57 -40.71 -5.08
C TYR A 579 11.98 -40.77 -6.56
N PHE A 580 11.29 -41.56 -7.39
CA PHE A 580 11.62 -41.79 -8.79
C PHE A 580 10.44 -41.41 -9.69
N ALA A 581 10.74 -40.90 -10.87
CA ALA A 581 9.72 -40.57 -11.88
C ALA A 581 10.11 -41.06 -13.28
N ASP A 582 9.10 -41.39 -14.08
CA ASP A 582 9.24 -41.64 -15.51
C ASP A 582 8.80 -40.36 -16.24
N PRO A 583 9.74 -39.56 -16.77
CA PRO A 583 9.44 -38.29 -17.42
C PRO A 583 8.93 -38.48 -18.86
N THR A 584 8.65 -39.72 -19.30
CA THR A 584 8.05 -40.02 -20.59
C THR A 584 6.67 -39.36 -20.70
N PRO A 585 6.46 -38.45 -21.67
CA PRO A 585 5.15 -37.84 -21.87
C PRO A 585 4.14 -38.89 -22.33
N TYR A 586 2.84 -38.62 -22.14
CA TYR A 586 1.78 -39.60 -22.40
C TYR A 586 1.81 -40.16 -23.83
N ILE A 587 1.99 -41.48 -23.93
CA ILE A 587 1.88 -42.27 -25.17
C ILE A 587 0.76 -43.28 -24.96
N PRO A 588 -0.24 -43.38 -25.86
CA PRO A 588 -1.30 -44.39 -25.75
C PRO A 588 -0.72 -45.81 -25.65
N ASN A 589 -1.20 -46.61 -24.69
CA ASN A 589 -0.75 -47.97 -24.39
C ASN A 589 0.70 -48.12 -23.85
N TYR A 590 1.37 -47.03 -23.48
CA TYR A 590 2.65 -47.09 -22.78
C TYR A 590 2.45 -47.35 -21.27
N SER A 591 3.21 -48.32 -20.74
CA SER A 591 3.32 -48.58 -19.30
C SER A 591 4.80 -48.54 -18.92
N SER A 592 5.15 -47.77 -17.90
CA SER A 592 6.54 -47.57 -17.46
C SER A 592 7.24 -48.88 -17.06
N GLY A 593 6.49 -49.88 -16.57
CA GLY A 593 7.04 -51.20 -16.24
C GLY A 593 8.25 -51.14 -15.30
N TRP A 594 8.10 -50.48 -14.16
CA TRP A 594 9.20 -50.23 -13.22
C TRP A 594 9.82 -51.52 -12.67
N ASN A 595 11.15 -51.55 -12.65
CA ASN A 595 11.94 -52.57 -11.98
C ASN A 595 12.84 -51.91 -10.92
N PHE A 596 12.74 -52.38 -9.69
CA PHE A 596 13.51 -51.89 -8.55
C PHE A 596 14.30 -53.03 -7.92
N GLN A 597 15.61 -52.85 -7.82
CA GLN A 597 16.48 -53.73 -7.05
C GLN A 597 16.98 -52.96 -5.82
N VAL A 598 16.68 -53.49 -4.63
CA VAL A 598 17.11 -52.90 -3.36
C VAL A 598 18.06 -53.86 -2.68
N ASN A 599 19.29 -53.41 -2.44
CA ASN A 599 20.36 -54.20 -1.84
C ASN A 599 20.87 -53.53 -0.57
N GLY A 600 21.40 -54.34 0.37
CA GLY A 600 22.02 -53.82 1.59
C GLY A 600 21.05 -53.46 2.71
N LEU A 601 19.83 -54.01 2.71
CA LEU A 601 18.87 -53.82 3.81
C LEU A 601 19.38 -54.45 5.12
N PRO A 602 19.09 -53.83 6.27
CA PRO A 602 19.31 -54.46 7.57
C PRO A 602 18.58 -55.80 7.69
N PRO A 603 19.17 -56.80 8.37
CA PRO A 603 18.50 -58.04 8.72
C PRO A 603 17.16 -57.79 9.43
N GLY A 604 16.10 -58.44 8.94
CA GLY A 604 14.73 -58.28 9.44
C GLY A 604 13.87 -57.26 8.68
N LEU A 605 14.47 -56.48 7.77
CA LEU A 605 13.73 -55.66 6.81
C LEU A 605 13.67 -56.33 5.43
N TYR A 606 12.58 -56.09 4.72
CA TYR A 606 12.34 -56.58 3.36
C TYR A 606 11.59 -55.54 2.53
N VAL A 607 11.64 -55.70 1.20
CA VAL A 607 10.86 -54.86 0.29
C VAL A 607 9.56 -55.55 -0.08
N PHE A 608 8.47 -54.79 -0.03
CA PHE A 608 7.14 -55.21 -0.43
C PHE A 608 6.63 -54.32 -1.58
N ALA A 609 6.19 -54.95 -2.66
CA ALA A 609 5.55 -54.28 -3.79
C ALA A 609 4.05 -54.10 -3.50
N LYS A 610 3.61 -52.87 -3.23
CA LYS A 610 2.20 -52.58 -2.95
C LYS A 610 1.46 -52.22 -4.25
N PRO A 611 0.41 -52.98 -4.65
CA PRO A 611 -0.43 -52.59 -5.78
C PRO A 611 -1.20 -51.32 -5.45
N MET A 612 -1.12 -50.32 -6.31
CA MET A 612 -1.95 -49.11 -6.24
C MET A 612 -3.12 -49.29 -7.22
N ILE A 613 -4.34 -49.00 -6.78
CA ILE A 613 -5.51 -48.99 -7.67
C ILE A 613 -5.35 -47.80 -8.63
N GLY A 614 -5.19 -48.07 -9.93
CA GLY A 614 -5.22 -47.06 -10.99
C GLY A 614 -3.87 -46.57 -11.53
N SER A 615 -2.74 -46.92 -10.92
CA SER A 615 -1.41 -46.73 -11.52
C SER A 615 -0.82 -48.10 -11.83
N GLY A 616 -0.66 -48.45 -13.09
CA GLY A 616 -0.16 -49.78 -13.53
C GLY A 616 1.29 -50.12 -13.14
N SER A 617 1.84 -49.58 -12.05
CA SER A 617 3.14 -49.98 -11.50
C SER A 617 3.10 -50.00 -9.96
N PRO A 618 3.59 -51.07 -9.32
CA PRO A 618 3.59 -51.18 -7.85
C PRO A 618 4.61 -50.20 -7.22
N VAL A 619 4.24 -49.61 -6.08
CA VAL A 619 5.17 -48.80 -5.28
C VAL A 619 5.98 -49.73 -4.37
N GLN A 620 7.31 -49.61 -4.39
CA GLN A 620 8.19 -50.37 -3.51
C GLN A 620 8.25 -49.73 -2.13
N VAL A 621 7.99 -50.55 -1.10
CA VAL A 621 7.96 -50.12 0.30
C VAL A 621 8.87 -51.01 1.13
N ILE A 622 9.75 -50.40 1.93
CA ILE A 622 10.57 -51.13 2.92
C ILE A 622 9.75 -51.32 4.19
N GLN A 623 9.66 -52.56 4.66
CA GLN A 623 8.90 -52.98 5.84
C GLN A 623 9.67 -54.02 6.65
N GLY A 624 9.16 -54.35 7.84
CA GLY A 624 9.71 -55.39 8.70
C GLY A 624 10.10 -54.89 10.09
N VAL A 625 10.89 -55.69 10.78
CA VAL A 625 11.40 -55.43 12.13
C VAL A 625 12.91 -55.67 12.09
N PRO A 626 13.75 -54.63 12.20
CA PRO A 626 15.20 -54.82 12.12
C PRO A 626 15.68 -55.56 13.37
N ASN A 627 16.50 -56.59 13.18
CA ASN A 627 16.93 -57.50 14.26
C ASN A 627 18.44 -57.52 14.49
N LEU A 628 19.19 -56.63 13.83
CA LEU A 628 20.62 -56.46 14.05
C LEU A 628 21.04 -54.98 14.00
N VAL A 629 21.78 -54.54 15.03
CA VAL A 629 22.36 -53.18 15.13
C VAL A 629 23.43 -52.98 14.07
N GLY A 630 23.48 -51.79 13.47
CA GLY A 630 24.49 -51.44 12.49
C GLY A 630 24.11 -50.25 11.62
N VAL A 631 25.06 -49.78 10.83
CA VAL A 631 24.84 -48.80 9.76
C VAL A 631 24.87 -49.55 8.44
N TYR A 632 23.73 -49.63 7.77
CA TYR A 632 23.55 -50.37 6.53
C TYR A 632 23.44 -49.39 5.38
N THR A 633 24.34 -49.49 4.40
CA THR A 633 24.22 -48.69 3.17
C THR A 633 23.28 -49.43 2.22
N VAL A 634 22.11 -48.85 1.98
CA VAL A 634 21.09 -49.40 1.10
C VAL A 634 21.27 -48.79 -0.28
N ALA A 635 21.44 -49.64 -1.28
CA ALA A 635 21.53 -49.24 -2.69
C ALA A 635 20.22 -49.58 -3.40
N ILE A 636 19.67 -48.60 -4.11
CA ILE A 636 18.52 -48.77 -4.99
C ILE A 636 18.96 -48.59 -6.43
N ASN A 637 18.62 -49.57 -7.26
CA ASN A 637 18.76 -49.52 -8.71
C ASN A 637 17.33 -49.57 -9.30
N ALA A 638 16.89 -48.47 -9.90
CA ALA A 638 15.55 -48.32 -10.46
C ALA A 638 15.61 -48.09 -11.97
N SER A 639 14.90 -48.90 -12.76
CA SER A 639 14.80 -48.79 -14.22
C SER A 639 13.36 -48.94 -14.69
N THR A 640 13.07 -48.46 -15.90
CA THR A 640 11.80 -48.69 -16.60
C THR A 640 11.98 -49.73 -17.70
N ALA A 641 10.90 -50.39 -18.12
CA ALA A 641 10.96 -51.41 -19.17
C ALA A 641 11.50 -50.89 -20.51
N ALA A 642 11.32 -49.59 -20.79
CA ALA A 642 11.86 -48.92 -21.97
C ALA A 642 13.36 -48.58 -21.86
N PHE A 643 13.92 -48.55 -20.65
CA PHE A 643 15.31 -48.19 -20.37
C PHE A 643 15.96 -49.14 -19.33
N PRO A 644 16.02 -50.46 -19.60
CA PRO A 644 16.59 -51.42 -18.64
C PRO A 644 18.10 -51.21 -18.40
N ASP A 645 18.81 -50.66 -19.38
CA ASP A 645 20.26 -50.42 -19.33
C ASP A 645 20.63 -48.99 -18.87
N GLN A 646 19.64 -48.16 -18.51
CA GLN A 646 19.87 -46.81 -17.95
C GLN A 646 19.16 -46.65 -16.60
N PRO A 647 19.58 -47.40 -15.57
CA PRO A 647 18.99 -47.28 -14.26
C PRO A 647 19.43 -46.01 -13.53
N VAL A 648 18.51 -45.48 -12.72
CA VAL A 648 18.84 -44.51 -11.68
C VAL A 648 19.34 -45.27 -10.47
N ILE A 649 20.60 -45.06 -10.11
CA ILE A 649 21.25 -45.68 -8.95
C ILE A 649 21.40 -44.62 -7.86
N THR A 650 20.93 -44.94 -6.65
CA THR A 650 21.09 -44.08 -5.48
C THR A 650 21.35 -44.91 -4.24
N THR A 651 21.98 -44.30 -3.23
CA THR A 651 22.28 -44.93 -1.95
C THR A 651 21.85 -44.06 -0.79
N PHE A 652 21.36 -44.66 0.28
CA PHE A 652 21.07 -44.00 1.56
C PHE A 652 21.43 -44.95 2.70
N LYS A 653 21.50 -44.46 3.94
CA LYS A 653 21.82 -45.28 5.11
C LYS A 653 20.56 -45.64 5.88
N ILE A 654 20.52 -46.86 6.39
CA ILE A 654 19.62 -47.25 7.47
C ILE A 654 20.48 -47.54 8.70
N ILE A 655 20.22 -46.83 9.80
CA ILE A 655 20.96 -46.91 11.05
C ILE A 655 20.06 -47.60 12.09
N VAL A 656 20.46 -48.78 12.56
CA VAL A 656 19.73 -49.57 13.57
C VAL A 656 20.49 -49.55 14.89
N THR A 657 19.85 -49.19 16.02
CA THR A 657 20.49 -49.13 17.36
C THR A 657 19.78 -49.99 18.42
N SER A 658 20.52 -50.52 19.42
CA SER A 658 20.03 -51.50 20.43
C SER A 658 19.08 -50.94 21.48
N SER A 659 19.11 -49.63 21.65
CA SER A 659 18.22 -48.83 22.48
C SER A 659 18.24 -47.43 21.86
N ASN A 660 17.29 -46.58 22.21
CA ASN A 660 17.43 -45.19 21.82
C ASN A 660 18.66 -44.65 22.56
N PRO A 661 19.75 -44.26 21.87
CA PRO A 661 20.83 -43.62 22.57
C PRO A 661 20.30 -42.23 22.91
N ALA A 662 19.87 -42.02 24.17
CA ALA A 662 19.71 -40.68 24.72
C ALA A 662 21.10 -40.05 24.73
N THR A 663 21.45 -39.53 23.56
CA THR A 663 22.61 -38.70 23.33
C THR A 663 22.15 -37.30 23.65
N THR A 664 23.01 -36.52 24.30
CA THR A 664 22.72 -35.14 24.68
C THR A 664 22.11 -34.41 23.49
N LEU A 665 20.87 -33.93 23.60
CA LEU A 665 20.24 -33.13 22.55
C LEU A 665 21.18 -31.98 22.20
N SER A 666 21.61 -31.94 20.94
CA SER A 666 22.52 -30.91 20.44
C SER A 666 21.97 -30.32 19.14
N LEU A 667 21.72 -29.02 19.14
CA LEU A 667 21.53 -28.28 17.88
C LEU A 667 22.86 -28.24 17.12
N THR A 668 22.78 -28.56 15.84
CA THR A 668 23.87 -28.46 14.87
C THR A 668 23.55 -27.37 13.86
N GLN A 669 24.51 -27.03 12.99
CA GLN A 669 24.33 -25.98 12.00
C GLN A 669 23.03 -26.17 11.20
N PRO A 670 22.07 -25.22 11.26
CA PRO A 670 20.85 -25.27 10.48
C PRO A 670 21.12 -25.30 8.97
N THR A 671 20.24 -25.95 8.22
CA THR A 671 20.21 -25.81 6.76
C THR A 671 19.39 -24.56 6.44
N TYR A 672 19.94 -23.64 5.65
CA TYR A 672 19.23 -22.42 5.27
C TYR A 672 19.39 -22.17 3.77
N ASP A 673 18.27 -21.92 3.09
CA ASP A 673 18.24 -21.46 1.70
C ASP A 673 18.15 -19.94 1.68
N CYS A 674 19.26 -19.30 1.31
CA CYS A 674 19.40 -17.85 1.27
C CYS A 674 18.47 -17.18 0.23
N GLN A 675 17.93 -17.91 -0.75
CA GLN A 675 17.02 -17.37 -1.76
C GLN A 675 15.56 -17.50 -1.34
N SER A 676 15.14 -18.70 -0.93
CA SER A 676 13.74 -18.96 -0.58
C SER A 676 13.39 -18.56 0.86
N GLY A 677 14.39 -18.43 1.73
CA GLY A 677 14.17 -18.19 3.15
C GLY A 677 13.85 -19.46 3.95
N ALA A 678 13.84 -20.63 3.31
CA ALA A 678 13.55 -21.89 3.98
C ALA A 678 14.71 -22.25 4.94
N ILE A 679 14.38 -22.52 6.20
CA ILE A 679 15.35 -22.94 7.22
C ILE A 679 14.92 -24.27 7.86
N THR A 680 15.89 -25.14 8.11
CA THR A 680 15.70 -26.42 8.81
C THR A 680 16.66 -26.49 10.00
N PHE A 681 16.11 -26.66 11.20
CA PHE A 681 16.87 -26.88 12.41
C PHE A 681 17.36 -28.32 12.47
N ASN A 682 18.67 -28.48 12.39
CA ASN A 682 19.32 -29.78 12.42
C ASN A 682 19.69 -30.11 13.87
N THR A 683 19.17 -31.22 14.38
CA THR A 683 19.53 -31.73 15.71
C THR A 683 20.32 -33.03 15.58
N SER A 684 21.31 -33.19 16.44
CA SER A 684 21.98 -34.47 16.67
C SER A 684 21.67 -34.96 18.09
N GLY A 685 21.49 -36.26 18.20
CA GLY A 685 21.10 -36.94 19.43
C GLY A 685 19.65 -36.75 19.85
N GLY A 686 19.38 -36.85 21.14
CA GLY A 686 18.04 -36.84 21.75
C GLY A 686 17.50 -38.24 22.10
N ASP A 687 16.40 -38.29 22.86
CA ASP A 687 15.77 -39.53 23.36
C ASP A 687 14.58 -40.02 22.51
N GLY A 688 14.40 -39.44 21.32
CA GLY A 688 13.33 -39.75 20.35
C GLY A 688 11.93 -39.26 20.72
N SER A 689 11.75 -38.57 21.86
CA SER A 689 10.51 -37.84 22.13
C SER A 689 10.44 -36.54 21.30
N PRO A 690 9.26 -35.92 21.09
CA PRO A 690 9.17 -34.69 20.31
C PRO A 690 10.06 -33.57 20.88
N ILE A 691 10.86 -32.94 20.01
CA ILE A 691 11.71 -31.79 20.35
C ILE A 691 10.90 -30.52 20.06
N THR A 692 10.82 -29.64 21.04
CA THR A 692 10.22 -28.31 20.87
C THR A 692 11.30 -27.32 20.50
N PHE A 693 11.08 -26.53 19.45
CA PHE A 693 12.04 -25.58 18.94
C PHE A 693 11.53 -24.15 19.11
N THR A 694 12.40 -23.24 19.53
CA THR A 694 12.11 -21.80 19.67
C THR A 694 13.18 -21.01 18.95
N ALA A 695 12.77 -20.14 18.04
CA ALA A 695 13.66 -19.30 17.26
C ALA A 695 12.89 -18.04 16.84
N PRO A 696 13.32 -16.84 17.26
CA PRO A 696 12.69 -15.58 16.86
C PRO A 696 12.79 -15.38 15.34
N GLY A 697 11.73 -14.84 14.73
CA GLY A 697 11.73 -14.51 13.30
C GLY A 697 11.66 -15.71 12.34
N ILE A 698 11.29 -16.91 12.83
CA ILE A 698 11.13 -18.12 12.00
C ILE A 698 9.69 -18.63 12.08
N ALA A 699 8.94 -18.45 10.99
CA ALA A 699 7.57 -18.94 10.85
C ALA A 699 7.55 -20.46 10.67
N ARG A 700 6.82 -21.18 11.55
CA ARG A 700 6.75 -22.64 11.58
C ARG A 700 5.33 -23.10 11.84
N SER A 701 4.94 -24.23 11.25
CA SER A 701 3.58 -24.78 11.35
C SER A 701 3.22 -25.25 12.76
N THR A 702 4.20 -25.73 13.54
CA THR A 702 4.03 -26.16 14.94
C THR A 702 5.33 -25.96 15.72
N PRO A 703 5.30 -25.88 17.07
CA PRO A 703 6.50 -25.80 17.90
C PRO A 703 7.45 -27.00 17.77
N THR A 704 6.96 -28.16 17.32
CA THR A 704 7.76 -29.36 17.06
C THR A 704 8.25 -29.48 15.61
N SER A 705 7.84 -28.55 14.73
CA SER A 705 8.35 -28.47 13.36
C SER A 705 9.80 -27.99 13.39
N ASN A 706 10.69 -28.81 12.83
CA ASN A 706 12.09 -28.45 12.64
C ASN A 706 12.33 -27.67 11.33
N THR A 707 11.33 -27.56 10.45
CA THR A 707 11.40 -26.71 9.24
C THR A 707 10.54 -25.47 9.40
N GLY A 708 11.00 -24.35 8.85
CA GLY A 708 10.30 -23.07 8.84
C GLY A 708 10.75 -22.18 7.69
N ILE A 709 10.17 -20.98 7.64
CA ILE A 709 10.57 -19.91 6.73
C ILE A 709 11.01 -18.72 7.58
N VAL A 710 12.19 -18.20 7.31
CA VAL A 710 12.66 -16.94 7.90
C VAL A 710 11.70 -15.84 7.48
N GLU A 711 11.15 -15.13 8.45
CA GLU A 711 10.21 -14.05 8.23
C GLU A 711 10.81 -12.97 7.32
N ALA A 712 9.97 -12.33 6.51
CA ALA A 712 10.44 -11.42 5.45
C ALA A 712 11.32 -10.28 5.98
N GLU A 713 11.02 -9.78 7.18
CA GLU A 713 11.79 -8.72 7.85
C GLU A 713 13.17 -9.19 8.27
N LEU A 714 13.28 -10.39 8.87
CA LEU A 714 14.55 -10.99 9.23
C LEU A 714 15.37 -11.42 8.00
N ARG A 715 14.73 -11.62 6.84
CA ARG A 715 15.44 -11.80 5.55
C ARG A 715 15.92 -10.49 4.95
N ALA A 716 15.17 -9.40 5.14
CA ALA A 716 15.54 -8.07 4.67
C ALA A 716 16.65 -7.43 5.51
N ASP A 717 16.69 -7.73 6.82
CA ASP A 717 17.74 -7.32 7.76
C ASP A 717 18.23 -8.54 8.59
N PRO A 718 19.11 -9.39 8.01
CA PRO A 718 19.56 -10.64 8.63
C PRO A 718 20.40 -10.42 9.89
N LYS A 719 19.73 -10.44 11.04
CA LYS A 719 20.36 -10.44 12.37
C LYS A 719 20.60 -11.87 12.88
N PRO A 720 21.67 -12.13 13.66
CA PRO A 720 21.85 -13.44 14.26
C PRO A 720 20.69 -13.78 15.21
N ILE A 721 20.15 -14.99 15.10
CA ILE A 721 19.09 -15.49 15.97
C ILE A 721 19.59 -16.60 16.88
N LEU A 722 19.03 -16.68 18.08
CA LEU A 722 19.25 -17.81 18.97
C LEU A 722 18.18 -18.87 18.73
N ILE A 723 18.58 -19.99 18.14
CA ILE A 723 17.73 -21.18 18.00
C ILE A 723 17.87 -22.00 19.27
N GLN A 724 16.75 -22.45 19.82
CA GLN A 724 16.68 -23.31 21.00
C GLN A 724 15.92 -24.58 20.66
N ALA A 725 16.41 -25.71 21.16
CA ALA A 725 15.75 -27.00 21.08
C ALA A 725 15.61 -27.57 22.50
N GLU A 726 14.41 -27.99 22.87
CA GLU A 726 14.11 -28.53 24.19
C GLU A 726 13.42 -29.89 24.08
N GLN A 727 13.93 -30.88 24.83
CA GLN A 727 13.37 -32.23 24.91
C GLN A 727 13.40 -32.68 26.38
N ARG A 728 12.21 -32.81 26.99
CA ARG A 728 12.03 -33.21 28.41
C ARG A 728 12.94 -32.46 29.41
N GLY A 729 13.07 -31.15 29.24
CA GLY A 729 13.87 -30.28 30.12
C GLY A 729 15.37 -30.22 29.79
N GLN A 730 15.85 -31.00 28.83
CA GLN A 730 17.18 -30.81 28.25
C GLN A 730 17.12 -29.75 27.16
N ARG A 731 17.91 -28.68 27.32
CA ARG A 731 17.95 -27.55 26.38
C ARG A 731 19.28 -27.47 25.65
N SER A 732 19.21 -27.28 24.34
CA SER A 732 20.34 -26.97 23.47
C SER A 732 20.10 -25.65 22.75
N THR A 733 21.15 -24.87 22.50
CA THR A 733 21.05 -23.59 21.80
C THR A 733 22.08 -23.47 20.69
N TYR A 734 21.74 -22.74 19.63
CA TYR A 734 22.62 -22.45 18.50
C TYR A 734 22.40 -21.01 18.04
N LEU A 735 23.46 -20.19 18.07
CA LEU A 735 23.40 -18.84 17.52
C LEU A 735 23.63 -18.93 16.01
N PHE A 736 22.58 -18.68 15.23
CA PHE A 736 22.62 -18.76 13.78
C PHE A 736 22.72 -17.35 13.19
N ASP A 737 23.84 -17.09 12.54
CA ASP A 737 24.10 -15.85 11.81
C ASP A 737 23.83 -16.09 10.32
N PHE A 738 22.70 -15.57 9.83
CA PHE A 738 22.29 -15.71 8.44
C PHE A 738 23.29 -15.07 7.48
N GLN A 739 23.86 -13.93 7.86
CA GLN A 739 24.79 -13.18 7.04
C GLN A 739 26.10 -13.96 6.90
N LEU A 740 26.64 -14.49 8.01
CA LEU A 740 27.84 -15.33 8.00
C LEU A 740 27.62 -16.67 7.26
N PHE A 741 26.44 -17.28 7.41
CA PHE A 741 26.11 -18.55 6.75
C PHE A 741 26.01 -18.40 5.22
N CYS A 742 25.32 -17.37 4.74
CA CYS A 742 25.20 -17.09 3.30
C CYS A 742 26.52 -16.57 2.69
N ALA A 743 27.40 -15.95 3.50
CA ALA A 743 28.73 -15.51 3.09
C ALA A 743 29.76 -16.66 2.99
N THR A 744 29.60 -17.76 3.75
CA THR A 744 30.55 -18.89 3.79
C THR A 744 30.16 -20.07 2.88
N THR A 745 28.92 -20.11 2.40
CA THR A 745 28.42 -21.12 1.45
C THR A 745 28.63 -20.76 -0.02
N ASN A 746 29.22 -19.58 -0.29
CA ASN A 746 29.73 -19.16 -1.60
C ASN A 746 31.22 -18.75 -1.47
N PRO A 747 32.18 -19.42 -2.13
CA PRO A 747 33.56 -18.91 -2.21
C PRO A 747 33.83 -18.26 -3.58
N PRO A 748 34.83 -17.36 -3.72
CA PRO A 748 35.32 -16.34 -2.80
C PRO A 748 34.73 -14.96 -3.12
N VAL A 749 34.75 -14.06 -2.13
CA VAL A 749 34.49 -12.62 -2.30
C VAL A 749 35.45 -12.09 -3.35
N SER A 750 34.92 -11.79 -4.54
CA SER A 750 35.63 -10.90 -5.46
C SER A 750 35.57 -9.51 -4.84
N PRO A 751 36.68 -8.73 -4.79
CA PRO A 751 36.64 -7.38 -4.23
C PRO A 751 35.51 -6.58 -4.91
N LEU A 752 34.80 -5.76 -4.13
CA LEU A 752 33.77 -4.89 -4.67
C LEU A 752 34.41 -3.94 -5.68
N ILE A 753 33.99 -4.04 -6.95
CA ILE A 753 34.44 -3.18 -8.03
C ILE A 753 33.21 -2.42 -8.55
N LEU A 754 33.28 -1.09 -8.52
CA LEU A 754 32.33 -0.23 -9.21
C LEU A 754 32.73 -0.16 -10.67
N VAL A 755 31.82 -0.49 -11.58
CA VAL A 755 32.06 -0.49 -13.02
C VAL A 755 31.22 0.58 -13.71
N ALA A 756 31.44 0.78 -15.01
CA ALA A 756 30.72 1.81 -15.79
C ALA A 756 29.21 1.75 -15.53
N PRO A 757 28.56 2.87 -15.13
CA PRO A 757 27.14 2.87 -14.85
C PRO A 757 26.33 2.69 -16.15
N THR A 758 25.11 2.18 -16.02
CA THR A 758 24.15 2.22 -17.12
C THR A 758 23.51 3.60 -17.11
N TYR A 759 23.56 4.31 -18.24
CA TYR A 759 23.03 5.67 -18.30
C TYR A 759 22.14 5.88 -19.52
N ASN A 760 20.95 6.44 -19.29
CA ASN A 760 20.03 6.82 -20.35
C ASN A 760 20.16 8.31 -20.64
N CYS A 761 20.80 8.64 -21.76
CA CYS A 761 21.06 10.02 -22.19
C CYS A 761 19.79 10.85 -22.41
N SER A 762 18.64 10.22 -22.68
CA SER A 762 17.37 10.89 -22.93
C SER A 762 16.64 11.23 -21.63
N THR A 763 16.60 10.30 -20.67
CA THR A 763 15.85 10.47 -19.42
C THR A 763 16.69 11.02 -18.28
N GLY A 764 18.02 10.88 -18.35
CA GLY A 764 18.93 11.20 -17.26
C GLY A 764 19.02 10.12 -16.18
N ALA A 765 18.34 8.98 -16.34
CA ALA A 765 18.43 7.86 -15.41
C ALA A 765 19.83 7.24 -15.43
N ILE A 766 20.41 7.03 -14.25
CA ILE A 766 21.71 6.38 -14.05
C ILE A 766 21.55 5.20 -13.08
N HIS A 767 22.05 4.03 -13.46
CA HIS A 767 22.15 2.85 -12.60
C HIS A 767 23.61 2.56 -12.27
N PHE A 768 23.95 2.47 -10.99
CA PHE A 768 25.27 2.15 -10.50
C PHE A 768 25.53 0.65 -10.64
N ASN A 769 26.41 0.28 -11.56
CA ASN A 769 26.76 -1.12 -11.79
C ASN A 769 27.96 -1.53 -10.92
N THR A 770 27.84 -2.63 -10.18
CA THR A 770 28.96 -3.23 -9.44
C THR A 770 29.24 -4.65 -9.91
N ARG A 771 30.47 -5.12 -9.68
CA ARG A 771 30.88 -6.52 -9.82
C ARG A 771 31.65 -6.95 -8.58
N GLY A 772 31.50 -8.21 -8.21
CA GLY A 772 32.04 -8.72 -6.95
C GLY A 772 31.26 -8.19 -5.76
N GLY A 773 31.92 -8.13 -4.61
CA GLY A 773 31.31 -7.83 -3.32
C GLY A 773 31.06 -9.08 -2.48
N ASP A 774 30.85 -8.86 -1.19
CA ASP A 774 30.65 -9.91 -0.17
C ASP A 774 29.17 -10.33 -0.01
N GLY A 775 28.29 -9.77 -0.84
CA GLY A 775 26.86 -10.04 -0.84
C GLY A 775 26.04 -9.22 0.17
N SER A 776 26.67 -8.39 1.01
CA SER A 776 25.94 -7.43 1.86
C SER A 776 25.42 -6.22 1.05
N PRO A 777 24.47 -5.43 1.56
CA PRO A 777 23.99 -4.25 0.84
C PRO A 777 25.13 -3.28 0.50
N ILE A 778 25.20 -2.86 -0.76
CA ILE A 778 26.19 -1.90 -1.24
C ILE A 778 25.58 -0.51 -1.15
N GLU A 779 26.27 0.41 -0.49
CA GLU A 779 25.88 1.82 -0.49
C GLU A 779 26.59 2.55 -1.62
N PHE A 780 25.85 3.35 -2.38
CA PHE A 780 26.29 4.10 -3.54
C PHE A 780 26.26 5.60 -3.26
N ARG A 781 27.19 6.34 -3.85
CA ARG A 781 27.26 7.80 -3.77
C ARG A 781 27.80 8.34 -5.08
N ALA A 782 27.36 9.52 -5.52
CA ALA A 782 27.94 10.18 -6.69
C ALA A 782 28.09 11.68 -6.47
N VAL A 783 29.34 12.13 -6.55
CA VAL A 783 29.72 13.52 -6.32
C VAL A 783 30.34 14.15 -7.57
N PRO A 784 30.02 15.42 -7.89
CA PRO A 784 29.10 16.30 -7.15
C PRO A 784 27.63 16.08 -7.57
N GLY A 785 26.69 16.12 -6.62
CA GLY A 785 25.29 16.50 -6.87
C GLY A 785 24.32 15.45 -7.44
N ILE A 786 24.71 14.19 -7.67
CA ILE A 786 23.75 13.15 -8.13
C ILE A 786 23.04 12.50 -6.93
N THR A 787 23.78 12.03 -5.93
CA THR A 787 23.20 11.39 -4.73
C THR A 787 24.23 11.29 -3.59
N ASP A 788 23.77 11.34 -2.33
CA ASP A 788 24.57 10.94 -1.16
C ASP A 788 24.44 9.43 -0.88
N TRP A 789 25.11 8.90 0.14
CA TRP A 789 25.12 7.45 0.41
C TRP A 789 23.71 6.86 0.46
N THR A 790 23.42 5.93 -0.43
CA THR A 790 22.11 5.27 -0.60
C THR A 790 22.26 3.82 -1.01
N ILE A 791 21.34 2.95 -0.62
CA ILE A 791 21.32 1.54 -1.08
C ILE A 791 20.60 1.36 -2.42
N ASN A 792 19.98 2.41 -2.95
CA ASN A 792 19.30 2.37 -4.25
C ASN A 792 20.31 2.64 -5.39
N PRO A 793 20.63 1.63 -6.23
CA PRO A 793 21.55 1.81 -7.35
C PRO A 793 20.95 2.62 -8.50
N ASP A 794 19.65 2.92 -8.52
CA ASP A 794 19.01 3.73 -9.56
C ASP A 794 18.83 5.19 -9.10
N GLN A 795 19.44 6.12 -9.81
CA GLN A 795 19.41 7.57 -9.55
C GLN A 795 19.12 8.35 -10.84
N PHE A 796 19.06 9.68 -10.73
CA PHE A 796 18.92 10.57 -11.88
C PHE A 796 19.99 11.67 -11.87
N VAL A 797 20.59 11.94 -13.03
CA VAL A 797 21.41 13.12 -13.25
C VAL A 797 20.48 14.27 -13.59
N ASP A 798 20.56 15.35 -12.81
CA ASP A 798 19.72 16.53 -12.97
C ASP A 798 19.85 17.14 -14.39
N LYS A 799 18.84 17.91 -14.81
CA LYS A 799 18.80 18.48 -16.16
C LYS A 799 19.90 19.53 -16.40
N GLU A 800 20.34 20.22 -15.36
CA GLU A 800 21.33 21.30 -15.45
C GLU A 800 22.72 20.72 -15.73
N SER A 801 23.15 19.71 -14.95
CA SER A 801 24.34 18.90 -15.15
C SER A 801 24.37 18.20 -16.51
N ARG A 802 23.21 17.79 -17.05
CA ARG A 802 23.08 17.18 -18.39
C ARG A 802 23.23 18.16 -19.55
N THR A 803 22.95 19.42 -19.32
CA THR A 803 22.94 20.46 -20.36
C THR A 803 24.09 21.45 -20.24
N ALA A 804 24.83 21.42 -19.13
CA ALA A 804 26.02 22.23 -18.88
C ALA A 804 27.17 21.87 -19.84
N GLY A 805 27.65 22.88 -20.58
CA GLY A 805 28.75 22.73 -21.54
C GLY A 805 30.10 22.39 -20.91
N ASP A 806 30.24 22.60 -19.60
CA ASP A 806 31.45 22.48 -18.78
C ASP A 806 31.33 21.45 -17.64
N VAL A 807 30.30 20.59 -17.66
CA VAL A 807 30.12 19.54 -16.64
C VAL A 807 31.40 18.68 -16.50
N GLN A 808 31.87 18.57 -15.25
CA GLN A 808 33.05 17.79 -14.86
C GLN A 808 32.67 16.31 -14.66
N PRO A 809 33.62 15.36 -14.78
CA PRO A 809 33.34 13.96 -14.50
C PRO A 809 32.84 13.75 -13.07
N PHE A 810 31.83 12.89 -12.91
CA PHE A 810 31.32 12.50 -11.61
C PHE A 810 32.23 11.43 -11.01
N THR A 811 32.46 11.50 -9.70
CA THR A 811 33.07 10.40 -8.95
C THR A 811 31.95 9.57 -8.34
N LEU A 812 31.71 8.40 -8.93
CA LEU A 812 30.83 7.39 -8.36
C LEU A 812 31.62 6.63 -7.29
N GLN A 813 30.98 6.34 -6.17
CA GLN A 813 31.54 5.57 -5.07
C GLN A 813 30.57 4.47 -4.69
N ALA A 814 31.11 3.31 -4.35
CA ALA A 814 30.36 2.21 -3.77
C ALA A 814 31.13 1.68 -2.58
N ARG A 815 30.47 1.47 -1.44
CA ARG A 815 31.09 0.93 -0.24
C ARG A 815 30.33 -0.26 0.30
N GLN A 816 31.08 -1.24 0.79
CA GLN A 816 30.59 -2.48 1.35
C GLN A 816 31.64 -3.00 2.34
N GLY A 817 31.20 -3.44 3.53
CA GLY A 817 32.12 -3.93 4.58
C GLY A 817 33.19 -2.92 5.03
N GLY A 818 32.92 -1.62 4.92
CA GLY A 818 33.87 -0.54 5.26
C GLY A 818 34.93 -0.24 4.19
N VAL A 819 34.94 -0.97 3.07
CA VAL A 819 35.84 -0.73 1.93
C VAL A 819 35.08 0.08 0.88
N THR A 820 35.65 1.21 0.43
CA THR A 820 35.08 2.07 -0.62
C THR A 820 35.84 1.91 -1.93
N THR A 821 35.14 1.55 -3.00
CA THR A 821 35.65 1.61 -4.38
C THR A 821 35.09 2.84 -5.09
N THR A 822 35.82 3.37 -6.06
CA THR A 822 35.41 4.55 -6.82
C THR A 822 35.52 4.32 -8.31
N TYR A 823 34.67 5.00 -9.09
CA TYR A 823 34.65 4.98 -10.53
C TYR A 823 34.42 6.40 -11.05
N SER A 824 35.37 6.93 -11.83
CA SER A 824 35.21 8.24 -12.46
C SER A 824 34.40 8.09 -13.74
N TRP A 825 33.27 8.77 -13.81
CA TRP A 825 32.31 8.67 -14.90
C TRP A 825 32.13 10.01 -15.60
N ASP A 826 32.48 10.04 -16.89
CA ASP A 826 32.32 11.22 -17.75
C ASP A 826 31.01 11.12 -18.53
N LEU A 827 30.07 11.98 -18.16
CA LEU A 827 28.76 12.11 -18.80
C LEU A 827 28.87 12.46 -20.29
N LYS A 828 29.84 13.30 -20.69
CA LYS A 828 30.03 13.72 -22.08
C LYS A 828 30.60 12.60 -22.94
N ALA A 829 31.50 11.80 -22.37
CA ALA A 829 32.07 10.64 -23.05
C ALA A 829 31.04 9.51 -23.22
N THR A 830 30.14 9.33 -22.24
CA THR A 830 29.14 8.25 -22.24
C THR A 830 28.06 8.44 -23.29
N CYS A 831 27.64 9.68 -23.54
CA CYS A 831 26.64 10.02 -24.57
C CYS A 831 27.27 10.53 -25.87
N GLY A 832 28.55 10.18 -26.14
CA GLY A 832 29.44 10.78 -27.13
C GLY A 832 28.77 11.36 -28.39
N ARG A 833 29.06 12.63 -28.70
CA ARG A 833 28.67 13.22 -29.99
C ARG A 833 29.50 12.59 -31.13
N ALA A 834 28.85 11.96 -32.13
CA ALA A 834 28.86 12.33 -33.57
C ALA A 834 28.58 11.18 -34.59
N ARG A 835 27.63 11.42 -35.52
CA ARG A 835 27.48 11.01 -36.95
C ARG A 835 26.99 9.59 -37.41
N LEU A 836 25.79 9.63 -38.03
CA LEU A 836 25.30 9.16 -39.37
C LEU A 836 25.23 7.67 -39.81
N GLY A 837 24.00 7.24 -40.18
CA GLY A 837 23.64 6.11 -41.06
C GLY A 837 22.10 5.90 -41.23
N ALA A 838 21.46 6.75 -42.06
CA ALA A 838 20.03 6.96 -42.49
C ALA A 838 19.13 5.71 -42.81
N GLN A 839 17.77 5.71 -42.92
CA GLN A 839 16.61 6.66 -42.88
C GLN A 839 15.31 5.80 -42.70
N GLU A 840 14.19 6.18 -42.04
CA GLU A 840 13.12 7.18 -42.33
C GLU A 840 12.29 7.44 -41.05
N ALA A 841 11.49 8.49 -40.85
CA ALA A 841 11.49 9.91 -41.21
C ALA A 841 10.39 10.55 -40.35
N SER A 842 10.79 11.39 -39.40
CA SER A 842 9.91 12.39 -38.74
C SER A 842 10.85 13.36 -38.03
N THR A 843 11.53 14.20 -38.80
CA THR A 843 12.34 15.29 -38.26
C THR A 843 11.42 16.39 -37.76
N ASP A 844 11.58 16.79 -36.50
CA ASP A 844 10.90 17.97 -35.97
C ASP A 844 11.21 19.22 -36.80
N LEU A 845 10.17 20.01 -37.10
CA LEU A 845 10.28 21.31 -37.73
C LEU A 845 11.12 22.24 -36.84
N ILE A 846 12.18 22.81 -37.40
CA ILE A 846 13.08 23.77 -36.76
C ILE A 846 13.00 25.08 -37.52
N LEU A 847 12.85 26.19 -36.81
CA LEU A 847 12.84 27.55 -37.35
C LEU A 847 13.92 28.37 -36.63
N SER A 848 14.98 28.72 -37.35
CA SER A 848 16.14 29.46 -36.84
C SER A 848 16.25 30.83 -37.49
N VAL A 849 16.52 31.86 -36.68
CA VAL A 849 16.79 33.22 -37.17
C VAL A 849 18.29 33.41 -37.28
N LEU A 850 18.79 33.74 -38.47
CA LEU A 850 20.22 33.81 -38.78
C LEU A 850 20.87 35.16 -38.43
N GLY A 851 20.14 36.02 -37.73
CA GLY A 851 20.62 37.28 -37.15
C GLY A 851 19.52 37.89 -36.29
N ASN A 852 19.76 38.09 -35.00
CA ASN A 852 18.81 38.71 -34.07
C ASN A 852 19.61 39.47 -32.99
N PRO A 853 19.49 40.79 -32.84
CA PRO A 853 18.54 41.70 -33.51
C PRO A 853 18.81 41.95 -35.00
N ILE A 854 17.77 42.31 -35.75
CA ILE A 854 17.82 42.71 -37.17
C ILE A 854 17.61 44.22 -37.32
N GLN A 855 18.11 44.81 -38.40
CA GLN A 855 17.78 46.18 -38.81
C GLN A 855 16.72 46.17 -39.93
N GLU A 856 17.10 45.74 -41.13
CA GLU A 856 16.20 45.79 -42.30
C GLU A 856 15.93 44.41 -42.94
N ASN A 857 16.85 43.46 -42.77
CA ASN A 857 16.78 42.14 -43.41
C ASN A 857 16.72 41.04 -42.35
N LEU A 858 15.72 40.18 -42.48
CA LEU A 858 15.55 38.98 -41.68
C LEU A 858 15.87 37.76 -42.56
N SER A 859 16.94 37.04 -42.23
CA SER A 859 17.25 35.74 -42.81
C SER A 859 16.87 34.63 -41.83
N VAL A 860 16.10 33.65 -42.30
CA VAL A 860 15.70 32.49 -41.48
C VAL A 860 16.00 31.19 -42.20
N LEU A 861 16.38 30.19 -41.42
CA LEU A 861 16.60 28.82 -41.86
C LEU A 861 15.50 27.94 -41.27
N ILE A 862 14.81 27.21 -42.14
CA ILE A 862 13.80 26.23 -41.77
C ILE A 862 14.31 24.85 -42.14
N GLN A 863 14.22 23.91 -41.20
CA GLN A 863 14.66 22.53 -41.39
C GLN A 863 13.57 21.59 -40.89
N GLY A 864 13.49 20.39 -41.44
CA GLY A 864 12.49 19.40 -41.05
C GLY A 864 11.12 19.55 -41.74
N ALA A 865 11.01 20.42 -42.75
CA ALA A 865 9.83 20.55 -43.63
C ALA A 865 10.02 19.89 -45.02
N ASP A 866 10.99 18.97 -45.17
CA ASP A 866 11.39 18.44 -46.48
C ASP A 866 10.22 17.85 -47.27
N ASN A 867 10.04 18.32 -48.51
CA ASN A 867 8.93 18.01 -49.41
C ASN A 867 7.53 18.27 -48.84
N GLN A 868 7.40 19.06 -47.78
CA GLN A 868 6.11 19.48 -47.23
C GLN A 868 5.73 20.88 -47.68
N TYR A 869 4.43 21.14 -47.73
CA TYR A 869 3.92 22.49 -47.82
C TYR A 869 4.28 23.26 -46.54
N LEU A 870 4.93 24.40 -46.70
CA LEU A 870 5.41 25.25 -45.62
C LEU A 870 4.85 26.67 -45.79
N GLN A 871 4.16 27.14 -44.76
CA GLN A 871 3.71 28.52 -44.65
C GLN A 871 4.55 29.26 -43.61
N LEU A 872 5.10 30.42 -43.98
CA LEU A 872 5.78 31.34 -43.08
C LEU A 872 4.91 32.57 -42.84
N ARG A 873 4.69 32.92 -41.58
CA ARG A 873 3.86 34.05 -41.15
C ARG A 873 4.66 34.99 -40.26
N LEU A 874 4.91 36.21 -40.73
CA LEU A 874 5.57 37.27 -39.95
C LEU A 874 4.51 38.26 -39.45
N SER A 875 4.48 38.51 -38.14
CA SER A 875 3.57 39.46 -37.50
C SER A 875 4.26 40.26 -36.40
N ASP A 876 3.64 41.36 -35.95
CA ASP A 876 4.07 42.09 -34.76
C ASP A 876 3.61 41.39 -33.45
N LEU A 877 4.04 41.91 -32.28
CA LEU A 877 3.64 41.40 -30.96
C LEU A 877 2.12 41.49 -30.66
N LYS A 878 1.37 42.32 -31.38
CA LYS A 878 -0.09 42.44 -31.25
C LYS A 878 -0.83 41.47 -32.18
N GLY A 879 -0.09 40.69 -32.98
CA GLY A 879 -0.63 39.71 -33.92
C GLY A 879 -1.00 40.28 -35.29
N GLN A 880 -0.69 41.56 -35.57
CA GLN A 880 -0.95 42.17 -36.87
C GLN A 880 0.03 41.61 -37.91
N LEU A 881 -0.52 41.07 -39.01
CA LEU A 881 0.26 40.40 -40.04
C LEU A 881 1.07 41.38 -40.88
N ILE A 882 2.36 41.10 -41.04
CA ILE A 882 3.30 41.89 -41.84
C ILE A 882 3.49 41.23 -43.21
N GLU A 883 3.81 39.93 -43.26
CA GLU A 883 4.01 39.18 -44.50
C GLU A 883 3.67 37.70 -44.31
N ILE A 884 3.14 37.05 -45.36
CA ILE A 884 2.99 35.59 -45.45
C ILE A 884 3.69 35.10 -46.72
N ARG A 885 4.40 33.98 -46.59
CA ARG A 885 5.00 33.26 -47.72
C ARG A 885 4.57 31.80 -47.70
N HIS A 886 4.29 31.26 -48.88
CA HIS A 886 3.95 29.85 -49.06
C HIS A 886 5.01 29.19 -49.92
N ILE A 887 5.40 27.99 -49.52
CA ILE A 887 6.39 27.17 -50.18
C ILE A 887 5.73 25.81 -50.39
N GLU A 888 5.38 25.52 -51.64
CA GLU A 888 4.60 24.33 -52.00
C GLU A 888 5.32 23.02 -51.64
N GLN A 889 6.64 23.01 -51.79
CA GLN A 889 7.53 21.92 -51.40
C GLN A 889 8.82 22.52 -50.85
N ALA A 890 8.99 22.53 -49.53
CA ALA A 890 10.20 23.05 -48.90
C ALA A 890 11.37 22.07 -49.06
N GLY A 891 12.58 22.60 -49.27
CA GLY A 891 13.77 21.77 -49.29
C GLY A 891 14.14 21.24 -47.89
N VAL A 892 15.11 20.31 -47.86
CA VAL A 892 15.69 19.76 -46.62
C VAL A 892 16.16 20.88 -45.66
N GLU A 893 16.73 21.94 -46.23
CA GLU A 893 17.06 23.19 -45.57
C GLU A 893 16.54 24.34 -46.43
N GLU A 894 15.58 25.08 -45.90
CA GLU A 894 14.88 26.14 -46.61
C GLU A 894 15.27 27.49 -46.01
N VAL A 895 16.03 28.29 -46.75
CA VAL A 895 16.46 29.63 -46.30
C VAL A 895 15.58 30.68 -46.92
N GLN A 896 14.94 31.50 -46.08
CA GLN A 896 14.02 32.55 -46.52
C GLN A 896 14.47 33.90 -45.99
N ASN A 897 14.39 34.91 -46.87
CA ASN A 897 14.76 36.28 -46.56
C ASN A 897 13.51 37.17 -46.63
N PHE A 898 13.31 37.97 -45.59
CA PHE A 898 12.25 38.98 -45.49
C PHE A 898 12.89 40.36 -45.39
N HIS A 899 12.26 41.34 -46.02
CA HIS A 899 12.67 42.73 -45.95
C HIS A 899 11.65 43.52 -45.13
N VAL A 900 12.06 43.99 -43.95
CA VAL A 900 11.14 44.37 -42.84
C VAL A 900 11.06 45.90 -42.65
N THR A 901 11.17 46.67 -43.73
CA THR A 901 11.23 48.14 -43.69
C THR A 901 9.91 48.86 -43.38
N LYS A 902 8.81 48.12 -43.20
CA LYS A 902 7.47 48.69 -42.93
C LYS A 902 6.97 48.53 -41.49
N ALA A 903 7.74 47.88 -40.60
CA ALA A 903 7.35 47.67 -39.21
C ALA A 903 8.10 48.65 -38.28
N PRO A 904 7.42 49.25 -37.27
CA PRO A 904 8.09 50.09 -36.27
C PRO A 904 9.05 49.26 -35.40
N SER A 905 10.17 49.85 -34.94
CA SER A 905 11.13 49.21 -34.03
C SER A 905 10.43 48.51 -32.87
N GLY A 906 10.76 47.24 -32.62
CA GLY A 906 10.03 46.40 -31.68
C GLY A 906 10.28 44.91 -31.87
N VAL A 907 9.49 44.08 -31.18
CA VAL A 907 9.57 42.62 -31.30
C VAL A 907 8.55 42.13 -32.32
N LEU A 908 9.01 41.27 -33.22
CA LEU A 908 8.23 40.56 -34.22
C LEU A 908 8.17 39.07 -33.88
N ILE A 909 7.16 38.39 -34.41
CA ILE A 909 7.00 36.94 -34.31
C ILE A 909 6.96 36.38 -35.73
N LEU A 910 7.88 35.45 -36.01
CA LEU A 910 7.82 34.64 -37.21
C LEU A 910 7.37 33.22 -36.85
N GLN A 911 6.39 32.71 -37.56
CA GLN A 911 5.87 31.35 -37.41
C GLN A 911 6.10 30.55 -38.69
N ALA A 912 6.57 29.31 -38.54
CA ALA A 912 6.67 28.32 -39.61
C ALA A 912 5.66 27.21 -39.35
N ILE A 913 4.82 26.94 -40.34
CA ILE A 913 3.63 26.09 -40.21
C ILE A 913 3.65 25.06 -41.35
N THR A 914 3.64 23.78 -40.98
CA THR A 914 3.35 22.66 -41.89
C THR A 914 2.01 22.02 -41.50
N ALA A 915 1.59 20.96 -42.19
CA ALA A 915 0.32 20.28 -41.90
C ALA A 915 0.23 19.71 -40.47
N THR A 916 1.37 19.38 -39.85
CA THR A 916 1.41 18.69 -38.55
C THR A 916 2.21 19.42 -37.48
N GLN A 917 2.97 20.46 -37.83
CA GLN A 917 3.89 21.14 -36.89
C GLN A 917 3.85 22.66 -37.05
N LEU A 918 3.95 23.35 -35.91
CA LEU A 918 4.07 24.81 -35.83
C LEU A 918 5.25 25.17 -34.93
N LYS A 919 6.13 26.03 -35.45
CA LYS A 919 7.21 26.66 -34.65
C LYS A 919 7.11 28.17 -34.75
N SER A 920 7.44 28.84 -33.66
CA SER A 920 7.46 30.30 -33.58
C SER A 920 8.77 30.79 -33.00
N VAL A 921 9.29 31.89 -33.52
CA VAL A 921 10.50 32.56 -33.03
C VAL A 921 10.25 34.05 -32.89
N LYS A 922 10.79 34.63 -31.81
CA LYS A 922 10.76 36.08 -31.57
C LYS A 922 11.98 36.73 -32.20
N ILE A 923 11.76 37.82 -32.91
CA ILE A 923 12.78 38.61 -33.60
C ILE A 923 12.75 40.01 -33.02
N ILE A 924 13.91 40.58 -32.73
CA ILE A 924 14.06 41.94 -32.24
C ILE A 924 14.49 42.80 -33.43
N GLN A 925 13.67 43.79 -33.80
CA GLN A 925 14.01 44.79 -34.81
C GLN A 925 14.41 46.09 -34.11
N ASN A 926 15.66 46.49 -34.30
CA ASN A 926 16.23 47.71 -33.71
C ASN A 926 15.81 48.96 -34.48
#